data_AF-A0A017SZ22-F1
#
_entry.id   AF-A0A017SZ22-F1
#
_cell.length_a   1.000
_cell.length_b   1.000
_cell.length_c   1.000
_cell.angle_alpha   90.00
_cell.angle_beta   90.00
_cell.angle_gamma   90.00
#
_symmetry.space_group_name_H-M   'P 1'
#
loop_
_entity.id
_entity.type
_entity.pdbx_description
1 polymer ?
#
loop_
_entity_poly.entity_id
_entity_poly.type
_entity_poly.pdbx_seq_one_letter_code
_entity_poly.pdbx_strand_id
1 'polypeptide(L)'
;MAPAAPSEAAPSSARVAGEAETWKRSQLRAHAARIRIGDSEEIPVRSMQAKVTVDGTMARVVLDLLVHNDRDHAYEGTFQLRLPEGASPYYFAFGESVLAVAGDAPQAFFTAEQSRALGSEPTQIFSARTQLWRGVKEAHVVPRELAQRAYADTVRRAVDPALVEWAGPSIFNARVFPLTPNRSHRIVVGYDVPLTAIGGDLQYTFDLPEKVGRTVVDVAVTAARGAAVETTPASPASPASPASPASPAAGGGTRHYRFDAPTGPEVGVRIRMPSATYLTATGERTGSFFAADVAPSLPVTSASPGSSASPGSSAALFLVDTSLSSNPDRFNIWLKLMEAILKRNRDTLREFNVAFFNIEQSFFKPGFVSNTDEALAELRAHANTLSLEGATDLGAALRAAAAPPGTGAAGAAGAAGAAGAAGATGAAGAAGATGAPQRWEVFLLSDGASTWGEADGHVLSRFLKAGPVGAVYGYQTGLPGTDNDMLALLARETGGAVFSVTGDAEVQAAATAHRAQPLRLTGMKVEGGRDLLLGGRPRFVYPGQRLRVAGRGVPAEGAALELSFDVNGATRVVRTPLGQAIPSPLATRGYGVLAVGQLEELAPVTEQGARKFATHFRVPGKTCSLLMLESQEDYDRFAIETGDDTAFVQSNEASALIGAALAAVEGALGDPKRAFLQWFDRLPRASGVTFTFPQGFRKWVEAMPSASFTVKAPPLAVKRRDRAATPKAVQDALARHAMDYDLFAGEAERRLREAGPADALKALSALVEESPGDAVLARDVGISAMTWGLAADAYHLFRRVAEARPHEPQTYRALGQSLARLGLNDLALVYFEVGLAGAWDARFGDFRRILAMDYLDLLRRIQDGKAATSVAPLARARAVDVERQVGIGRADVVVMITWNTDATDVDLHVIEPDGSECFYGHRVTDTGSITQDVTQGYGPEMYVAPRAPTGSYQVRARYYADDQNRTSTRTKVHAVIIEDYGTPAQRRTERIVTLERGKDMHGLVTLARKERKAAVAR
;
A
#
# COMPACT_ATOMS: atom_id res chain seq x y z
N MET A 1 66.97 23.40 43.61
CA MET A 1 65.80 23.54 44.50
C MET A 1 64.79 24.45 43.80
N ALA A 2 63.72 23.88 43.26
CA ALA A 2 62.62 24.62 42.65
C ALA A 2 61.33 24.30 43.43
N PRO A 3 60.53 25.30 43.85
CA PRO A 3 59.38 25.06 44.72
C PRO A 3 58.06 24.88 43.95
N ALA A 4 57.17 24.21 44.67
CA ALA A 4 55.95 23.53 44.28
C ALA A 4 54.74 24.42 43.91
N ALA A 5 53.84 23.78 43.16
CA ALA A 5 52.51 24.23 42.77
C ALA A 5 51.52 24.36 43.95
N PRO A 6 50.42 25.12 43.80
CA PRO A 6 49.25 24.98 44.65
C PRO A 6 48.06 24.33 43.93
N SER A 7 47.28 23.66 44.78
CA SER A 7 46.06 22.88 44.57
C SER A 7 44.80 23.70 44.93
N GLU A 8 43.69 23.32 44.29
CA GLU A 8 42.27 23.37 44.74
C GLU A 8 41.45 24.67 44.79
N ALA A 9 40.34 24.66 44.03
CA ALA A 9 39.01 25.14 44.47
C ALA A 9 37.89 24.32 43.80
N ALA A 10 36.83 24.06 44.58
CA ALA A 10 35.78 23.03 44.47
C ALA A 10 34.71 23.23 43.33
N PRO A 11 33.89 22.20 43.03
CA PRO A 11 33.03 22.16 41.85
C PRO A 11 31.66 22.83 42.06
N SER A 12 31.25 23.62 41.06
CA SER A 12 29.88 24.15 40.92
C SER A 12 28.96 23.10 40.29
N SER A 13 27.84 22.85 40.97
CA SER A 13 26.76 21.92 40.62
C SER A 13 26.37 21.92 39.13
N ALA A 14 26.50 20.76 38.50
CA ALA A 14 26.05 20.50 37.14
C ALA A 14 24.51 20.53 37.05
N ARG A 15 23.99 21.39 36.18
CA ARG A 15 22.62 21.28 35.65
C ARG A 15 22.58 20.13 34.65
N VAL A 16 21.74 19.13 34.93
CA VAL A 16 21.34 18.09 33.98
C VAL A 16 20.20 18.64 33.13
N ALA A 17 20.42 18.74 31.81
CA ALA A 17 19.37 18.83 30.80
C ALA A 17 19.94 18.24 29.51
N GLY A 18 19.70 16.95 29.27
CA GLY A 18 19.97 16.32 27.98
C GLY A 18 18.83 16.67 27.02
N GLU A 19 19.16 17.30 25.89
CA GLU A 19 18.24 17.50 24.78
C GLU A 19 17.83 16.14 24.21
N ALA A 20 16.52 15.89 24.15
CA ALA A 20 15.99 14.70 23.48
C ALA A 20 16.09 14.91 21.96
N GLU A 21 17.10 14.30 21.33
CA GLU A 21 17.29 14.31 19.89
C GLU A 21 16.38 13.26 19.20
N THR A 22 15.71 13.66 18.11
CA THR A 22 14.99 12.77 17.20
C THR A 22 15.94 12.16 16.17
N TRP A 23 15.61 10.99 15.62
CA TRP A 23 16.45 10.29 14.64
C TRP A 23 16.84 11.15 13.43
N LYS A 24 18.12 11.09 13.02
CA LYS A 24 18.58 11.64 11.72
C LYS A 24 17.88 10.89 10.57
N ARG A 25 17.26 11.65 9.68
CA ARG A 25 16.28 11.21 8.66
C ARG A 25 16.88 10.87 7.28
N SER A 26 16.17 9.99 6.59
CA SER A 26 16.18 9.61 5.18
C SER A 26 16.40 10.77 4.21
N GLN A 27 16.97 10.44 3.05
CA GLN A 27 17.15 11.36 1.91
C GLN A 27 15.83 11.63 1.13
N LEU A 28 14.71 10.96 1.45
CA LEU A 28 13.40 11.21 0.83
C LEU A 28 12.36 11.61 1.87
N ARG A 29 12.24 12.92 2.06
CA ARG A 29 11.40 13.55 3.11
C ARG A 29 9.96 13.77 2.67
N ALA A 30 9.06 14.05 3.62
CA ALA A 30 7.73 14.52 3.28
C ALA A 30 7.81 15.82 2.44
N HIS A 31 6.74 16.14 1.72
CA HIS A 31 6.63 17.27 0.79
C HIS A 31 7.55 17.24 -0.43
N ALA A 32 8.31 16.15 -0.65
CA ALA A 32 8.94 15.91 -1.94
C ALA A 32 7.87 15.93 -3.04
N ALA A 33 7.99 16.89 -3.95
CA ALA A 33 7.06 17.14 -5.04
C ALA A 33 7.80 17.07 -6.37
N ARG A 34 7.23 16.36 -7.35
CA ARG A 34 7.78 16.26 -8.71
C ARG A 34 6.65 16.18 -9.74
N ILE A 35 6.92 16.71 -10.93
CA ILE A 35 6.06 16.52 -12.11
C ILE A 35 6.86 15.72 -13.12
N ARG A 36 6.46 14.48 -13.37
CA ARG A 36 7.08 13.65 -14.40
C ARG A 36 6.37 13.86 -15.73
N ILE A 37 7.15 14.06 -16.79
CA ILE A 37 6.72 14.06 -18.18
C ILE A 37 7.46 12.93 -18.90
N GLY A 38 6.75 11.91 -19.39
CA GLY A 38 7.41 10.71 -19.93
C GLY A 38 8.38 10.02 -18.94
N ASP A 39 9.33 9.24 -19.48
CA ASP A 39 10.05 8.19 -18.75
C ASP A 39 11.04 8.73 -17.72
N SER A 40 11.80 9.75 -18.09
CA SER A 40 12.98 10.23 -17.36
C SER A 40 13.00 11.73 -17.11
N GLU A 41 12.02 12.45 -17.65
CA GLU A 41 12.02 13.90 -17.61
C GLU A 41 11.09 14.43 -16.52
N GLU A 42 11.55 15.47 -15.84
CA GLU A 42 10.79 16.17 -14.81
C GLU A 42 10.63 17.63 -15.22
N ILE A 43 9.43 18.19 -15.02
CA ILE A 43 9.24 19.63 -15.01
C ILE A 43 9.51 20.11 -13.58
N PRO A 44 10.52 20.98 -13.36
CA PRO A 44 10.89 21.41 -12.03
C PRO A 44 9.81 22.29 -11.40
N VAL A 45 9.61 22.10 -10.09
CA VAL A 45 8.81 23.00 -9.28
C VAL A 45 9.65 24.24 -8.96
N ARG A 46 9.28 25.39 -9.53
CA ARG A 46 10.07 26.63 -9.43
C ARG A 46 9.96 27.29 -8.06
N SER A 47 8.80 27.20 -7.42
CA SER A 47 8.63 27.77 -6.09
C SER A 47 7.43 27.15 -5.36
N MET A 48 7.42 27.27 -4.03
CA MET A 48 6.35 26.76 -3.16
C MET A 48 6.03 27.72 -2.02
N GLN A 49 4.75 27.94 -1.74
CA GLN A 49 4.28 28.52 -0.47
C GLN A 49 3.44 27.50 0.29
N ALA A 50 3.75 27.30 1.56
CA ALA A 50 2.97 26.48 2.47
C ALA A 50 2.32 27.35 3.55
N LYS A 51 1.01 27.22 3.75
CA LYS A 51 0.30 27.73 4.93
C LYS A 51 -0.01 26.58 5.86
N VAL A 52 0.58 26.60 7.05
CA VAL A 52 0.39 25.61 8.11
C VAL A 52 -0.43 26.25 9.24
N THR A 53 -1.56 25.66 9.59
CA THR A 53 -2.37 26.06 10.75
C THR A 53 -2.38 24.93 11.75
N VAL A 54 -1.76 25.13 12.91
CA VAL A 54 -1.67 24.16 14.01
C VAL A 54 -2.68 24.54 15.07
N ASP A 55 -3.73 23.73 15.23
CA ASP A 55 -4.73 23.89 16.28
C ASP A 55 -4.65 22.67 17.20
N GLY A 56 -4.17 22.88 18.43
CA GLY A 56 -4.03 21.82 19.43
C GLY A 56 -3.23 20.62 18.92
N THR A 57 -3.92 19.51 18.68
CA THR A 57 -3.32 18.21 18.28
C THR A 57 -3.32 17.95 16.77
N MET A 58 -3.80 18.89 15.96
CA MET A 58 -3.91 18.73 14.50
C MET A 58 -3.29 19.92 13.76
N ALA A 59 -2.75 19.66 12.58
CA ALA A 59 -2.31 20.67 11.64
C ALA A 59 -3.09 20.56 10.32
N ARG A 60 -3.44 21.70 9.74
CA ARG A 60 -3.92 21.84 8.36
C ARG A 60 -2.87 22.51 7.52
N VAL A 61 -2.59 21.94 6.35
CA VAL A 61 -1.58 22.46 5.43
C VAL A 61 -2.20 22.73 4.08
N VAL A 62 -1.91 23.91 3.53
CA VAL A 62 -2.22 24.27 2.14
C VAL A 62 -0.90 24.56 1.42
N LEU A 63 -0.55 23.70 0.48
CA LEU A 63 0.59 23.86 -0.42
C LEU A 63 0.14 24.58 -1.69
N ASP A 64 0.98 25.50 -2.15
CA ASP A 64 0.78 26.29 -3.34
C ASP A 64 2.06 26.25 -4.17
N LEU A 65 2.06 25.43 -5.22
CA LEU A 65 3.23 25.13 -6.03
C LEU A 65 3.11 25.84 -7.38
N LEU A 66 4.19 26.48 -7.81
CA LEU A 66 4.33 27.07 -9.14
C LEU A 66 5.31 26.26 -9.97
N VAL A 67 4.87 25.88 -11.16
CA VAL A 67 5.63 25.06 -12.09
C VAL A 67 5.68 25.77 -13.44
N HIS A 68 6.78 25.64 -14.16
CA HIS A 68 6.95 26.29 -15.45
C HIS A 68 7.38 25.24 -16.47
N ASN A 69 6.54 25.04 -17.49
CA ASN A 69 6.92 24.22 -18.62
C ASN A 69 7.85 25.05 -19.52
N ASP A 70 9.15 24.78 -19.43
CA ASP A 70 10.22 25.44 -20.20
C ASP A 70 10.45 24.81 -21.58
N ARG A 71 9.52 23.97 -22.03
CA ARG A 71 9.60 23.26 -23.31
C ARG A 71 8.67 23.89 -24.33
N ASP A 72 8.97 23.61 -25.59
CA ASP A 72 8.22 24.12 -26.74
C ASP A 72 6.94 23.31 -27.07
N HIS A 73 6.65 22.26 -26.29
CA HIS A 73 5.47 21.42 -26.46
C HIS A 73 4.59 21.40 -25.21
N ALA A 74 3.31 21.16 -25.41
CA ALA A 74 2.38 20.87 -24.32
C ALA A 74 2.62 19.45 -23.81
N TYR A 75 2.62 19.27 -22.49
CA TYR A 75 2.77 17.95 -21.88
C TYR A 75 1.58 17.61 -20.99
N GLU A 76 1.31 16.32 -20.90
CA GLU A 76 0.60 15.73 -19.79
C GLU A 76 1.63 15.34 -18.72
N GLY A 77 1.45 15.85 -17.50
CA GLY A 77 2.33 15.55 -16.38
C GLY A 77 1.67 14.63 -15.35
N THR A 78 2.47 13.79 -14.69
CA THR A 78 2.07 13.14 -13.43
C THR A 78 2.67 13.90 -12.25
N PHE A 79 1.84 14.63 -11.52
CA PHE A 79 2.19 15.24 -10.25
C PHE A 79 2.24 14.18 -9.15
N GLN A 80 3.35 14.12 -8.43
CA GLN A 80 3.55 13.24 -7.29
C GLN A 80 3.98 14.06 -6.07
N LEU A 81 3.30 13.86 -4.95
CA LEU A 81 3.59 14.51 -3.67
C LEU A 81 3.68 13.45 -2.57
N ARG A 82 4.80 13.43 -1.83
CA ARG A 82 4.91 12.62 -0.62
C ARG A 82 4.28 13.36 0.56
N LEU A 83 3.24 12.79 1.16
CA LEU A 83 2.57 13.34 2.34
C LEU A 83 3.22 12.82 3.63
N PRO A 84 3.12 13.56 4.75
CA PRO A 84 3.54 13.06 6.06
C PRO A 84 2.66 11.90 6.54
N GLU A 85 3.15 11.13 7.51
CA GLU A 85 2.39 10.01 8.08
C GLU A 85 1.06 10.49 8.70
N GLY A 86 -0.02 9.76 8.45
CA GLY A 86 -1.35 10.10 8.96
C GLY A 86 -2.02 11.29 8.29
N ALA A 87 -1.45 11.83 7.21
CA ALA A 87 -2.06 12.91 6.44
C ALA A 87 -3.32 12.44 5.70
N SER A 88 -4.37 13.27 5.74
CA SER A 88 -5.61 13.10 5.00
C SER A 88 -5.79 14.28 4.03
N PRO A 89 -5.55 14.09 2.71
CA PRO A 89 -5.79 15.13 1.72
C PRO A 89 -7.28 15.43 1.62
N TYR A 90 -7.63 16.70 1.53
CA TYR A 90 -9.03 17.14 1.40
C TYR A 90 -9.24 18.08 0.21
N TYR A 91 -8.17 18.60 -0.42
CA TYR A 91 -8.28 19.56 -1.53
C TYR A 91 -7.17 19.37 -2.56
N PHE A 92 -7.52 19.50 -3.85
CA PHE A 92 -6.58 19.55 -4.96
C PHE A 92 -7.14 20.44 -6.08
N ALA A 93 -6.31 21.30 -6.66
CA ALA A 93 -6.66 22.09 -7.83
C ALA A 93 -5.45 22.37 -8.71
N PHE A 94 -5.68 22.49 -10.01
CA PHE A 94 -4.67 22.77 -11.03
C PHE A 94 -5.18 23.83 -12.02
N GLY A 95 -4.32 24.74 -12.47
CA GLY A 95 -4.67 25.69 -13.52
C GLY A 95 -3.46 26.45 -14.06
N GLU A 96 -3.63 27.14 -15.19
CA GLU A 96 -2.60 28.03 -15.74
C GLU A 96 -2.43 29.25 -14.83
N SER A 97 -1.20 29.62 -14.50
CA SER A 97 -0.90 30.83 -13.74
C SER A 97 -1.05 32.06 -14.62
N VAL A 98 -1.74 33.10 -14.12
CA VAL A 98 -1.78 34.42 -14.80
C VAL A 98 -0.42 35.10 -14.74
N LEU A 99 0.38 34.75 -13.73
CA LEU A 99 1.72 35.30 -13.52
C LEU A 99 2.74 34.44 -14.26
N ALA A 100 3.48 35.06 -15.17
CA ALA A 100 4.67 34.44 -15.77
C ALA A 100 5.80 34.41 -14.74
N VAL A 101 6.39 33.24 -14.53
CA VAL A 101 7.55 33.08 -13.64
C VAL A 101 8.76 32.77 -14.51
N ALA A 102 9.74 33.68 -14.53
CA ALA A 102 11.06 33.42 -15.09
C ALA A 102 12.01 33.02 -13.95
N GLY A 103 12.62 31.83 -14.05
CA GLY A 103 13.50 31.29 -13.01
C GLY A 103 12.77 30.98 -11.69
N ASP A 104 13.43 31.22 -10.55
CA ASP A 104 12.90 30.92 -9.20
C ASP A 104 12.35 32.17 -8.47
N ALA A 105 11.88 33.18 -9.24
CA ALA A 105 11.48 34.48 -8.70
C ALA A 105 10.17 34.44 -7.86
N PRO A 106 10.07 35.20 -6.74
CA PRO A 106 9.01 35.09 -5.72
C PRO A 106 7.69 35.82 -6.01
N GLN A 107 7.52 36.45 -7.18
CA GLN A 107 6.48 37.49 -7.38
C GLN A 107 5.01 37.04 -7.25
N ALA A 108 4.74 35.74 -7.08
CA ALA A 108 3.40 35.15 -7.18
C ALA A 108 2.80 34.63 -5.87
N PHE A 109 3.49 34.79 -4.72
CA PHE A 109 3.02 34.29 -3.43
C PHE A 109 2.44 35.36 -2.52
N PHE A 110 1.53 34.93 -1.63
CA PHE A 110 0.87 35.80 -0.69
C PHE A 110 1.86 36.39 0.32
N THR A 111 1.71 37.67 0.63
CA THR A 111 2.46 38.33 1.71
C THR A 111 2.11 37.70 3.06
N ALA A 112 2.89 37.98 4.11
CA ALA A 112 2.59 37.48 5.45
C ALA A 112 1.19 37.91 5.92
N GLU A 113 0.78 39.13 5.61
CA GLU A 113 -0.53 39.68 5.96
C GLU A 113 -1.67 39.01 5.18
N GLN A 114 -1.50 38.86 3.86
CA GLN A 114 -2.47 38.14 3.02
C GLN A 114 -2.61 36.69 3.50
N SER A 115 -1.49 35.99 3.72
CA SER A 115 -1.45 34.60 4.18
C SER A 115 -2.20 34.41 5.51
N ARG A 116 -2.11 35.37 6.45
CA ARG A 116 -2.89 35.36 7.69
C ARG A 116 -4.40 35.44 7.44
N ALA A 117 -4.82 36.27 6.49
CA ALA A 117 -6.23 36.47 6.15
C ALA A 117 -6.84 35.33 5.31
N LEU A 118 -6.01 34.46 4.69
CA LEU A 118 -6.50 33.36 3.87
C LEU A 118 -7.33 32.36 4.68
N GLY A 119 -8.49 31.98 4.17
CA GLY A 119 -9.17 30.78 4.65
C GLY A 119 -8.47 29.48 4.24
N SER A 120 -8.83 28.37 4.87
CA SER A 120 -8.29 27.04 4.59
C SER A 120 -9.38 26.03 4.21
N GLU A 121 -10.62 26.47 4.06
CA GLU A 121 -11.69 25.66 3.47
C GLU A 121 -11.64 25.73 1.93
N PRO A 122 -12.07 24.68 1.20
CA PRO A 122 -12.00 24.60 -0.26
C PRO A 122 -12.44 25.86 -0.99
N THR A 123 -13.65 26.35 -0.71
CA THR A 123 -14.21 27.56 -1.35
C THR A 123 -13.36 28.81 -1.06
N GLN A 124 -12.75 28.90 0.12
CA GLN A 124 -11.89 30.02 0.50
C GLN A 124 -10.52 29.93 -0.20
N ILE A 125 -9.94 28.73 -0.28
CA ILE A 125 -8.69 28.45 -0.99
C ILE A 125 -8.84 28.84 -2.46
N PHE A 126 -9.95 28.43 -3.10
CA PHE A 126 -10.27 28.75 -4.49
C PHE A 126 -10.47 30.26 -4.67
N SER A 127 -11.36 30.87 -3.87
CA SER A 127 -11.73 32.29 -3.98
C SER A 127 -10.53 33.22 -3.86
N ALA A 128 -9.60 32.92 -2.95
CA ALA A 128 -8.38 33.68 -2.74
C ALA A 128 -7.44 33.71 -3.95
N ARG A 129 -7.63 32.80 -4.92
CA ARG A 129 -6.72 32.60 -6.06
C ARG A 129 -7.35 32.92 -7.39
N THR A 130 -8.63 33.30 -7.46
CA THR A 130 -9.36 33.54 -8.72
C THR A 130 -8.67 34.51 -9.68
N GLN A 131 -7.90 35.48 -9.18
CA GLN A 131 -7.12 36.41 -10.02
C GLN A 131 -5.71 35.93 -10.38
N LEU A 132 -5.24 34.82 -9.80
CA LEU A 132 -3.88 34.31 -9.94
C LEU A 132 -3.79 33.15 -10.95
N TRP A 133 -4.92 32.60 -11.38
CA TRP A 133 -4.97 31.45 -12.29
C TRP A 133 -6.15 31.50 -13.28
N ARG A 134 -6.07 30.70 -14.34
CA ARG A 134 -7.08 30.52 -15.39
C ARG A 134 -7.30 29.04 -15.67
N GLY A 135 -8.47 28.69 -16.20
CA GLY A 135 -8.79 27.30 -16.58
C GLY A 135 -8.66 26.33 -15.42
N VAL A 136 -9.12 26.74 -14.23
CA VAL A 136 -8.90 25.99 -13.00
C VAL A 136 -9.77 24.75 -12.99
N LYS A 137 -9.12 23.61 -12.77
CA LYS A 137 -9.73 22.32 -12.53
C LYS A 137 -9.65 22.03 -11.03
N GLU A 138 -10.80 21.93 -10.35
CA GLU A 138 -10.88 21.56 -8.93
C GLU A 138 -11.28 20.09 -8.79
N ALA A 139 -10.65 19.39 -7.84
CA ALA A 139 -10.98 18.01 -7.52
C ALA A 139 -12.09 17.90 -6.45
N HIS A 140 -13.00 16.96 -6.66
CA HIS A 140 -14.06 16.60 -5.71
C HIS A 140 -13.89 15.18 -5.19
N VAL A 141 -14.25 14.93 -3.93
CA VAL A 141 -14.30 13.57 -3.37
C VAL A 141 -15.54 12.88 -3.89
N VAL A 142 -15.34 11.78 -4.61
CA VAL A 142 -16.42 11.05 -5.29
C VAL A 142 -16.25 9.54 -5.05
N PRO A 143 -17.34 8.74 -5.11
CA PRO A 143 -17.24 7.28 -5.07
C PRO A 143 -16.26 6.75 -6.13
N ARG A 144 -15.35 5.86 -5.74
CA ARG A 144 -14.23 5.42 -6.60
C ARG A 144 -14.69 4.79 -7.91
N GLU A 145 -15.76 4.01 -7.89
CA GLU A 145 -16.36 3.40 -9.09
C GLU A 145 -16.82 4.44 -10.11
N LEU A 146 -17.44 5.53 -9.64
CA LEU A 146 -17.86 6.66 -10.48
C LEU A 146 -16.64 7.43 -10.99
N ALA A 147 -15.63 7.64 -10.14
CA ALA A 147 -14.37 8.27 -10.53
C ALA A 147 -13.67 7.52 -11.66
N GLN A 148 -13.56 6.20 -11.53
CA GLN A 148 -12.96 5.32 -12.54
C GLN A 148 -13.76 5.29 -13.83
N ARG A 149 -15.11 5.28 -13.74
CA ARG A 149 -15.98 5.36 -14.93
C ARG A 149 -15.80 6.69 -15.66
N ALA A 150 -15.88 7.79 -14.94
CA ALA A 150 -15.69 9.13 -15.49
C ALA A 150 -14.32 9.28 -16.13
N TYR A 151 -13.28 8.75 -15.47
CA TYR A 151 -11.92 8.72 -16.01
C TYR A 151 -11.85 7.92 -17.32
N ALA A 152 -12.28 6.65 -17.31
CA ALA A 152 -12.20 5.79 -18.49
C ALA A 152 -12.98 6.33 -19.69
N ASP A 153 -14.20 6.84 -19.47
CA ASP A 153 -15.03 7.38 -20.55
C ASP A 153 -14.54 8.73 -21.09
N THR A 154 -13.84 9.54 -20.28
CA THR A 154 -13.30 10.82 -20.72
C THR A 154 -11.99 10.61 -21.50
N VAL A 155 -11.07 9.74 -21.00
CA VAL A 155 -9.87 9.31 -21.75
C VAL A 155 -10.24 8.73 -23.13
N ARG A 156 -11.30 7.92 -23.20
CA ARG A 156 -11.83 7.38 -24.46
C ARG A 156 -12.24 8.44 -25.49
N ARG A 157 -12.53 9.67 -25.05
CA ARG A 157 -12.95 10.79 -25.90
C ARG A 157 -11.81 11.72 -26.30
N ALA A 158 -10.56 11.38 -25.97
CA ALA A 158 -9.41 12.28 -26.10
C ALA A 158 -9.63 13.63 -25.37
N VAL A 159 -10.42 13.60 -24.30
CA VAL A 159 -10.59 14.68 -23.32
C VAL A 159 -9.91 14.16 -22.06
N ASP A 160 -9.06 14.94 -21.40
CA ASP A 160 -8.12 14.39 -20.42
C ASP A 160 -8.57 14.63 -18.96
N PRO A 161 -9.24 13.65 -18.32
CA PRO A 161 -9.58 13.72 -16.91
C PRO A 161 -8.34 13.45 -16.04
N ALA A 162 -8.34 13.98 -14.83
CA ALA A 162 -7.36 13.60 -13.82
C ALA A 162 -8.05 12.79 -12.70
N LEU A 163 -7.69 11.52 -12.59
CA LEU A 163 -8.02 10.71 -11.42
C LEU A 163 -6.87 10.85 -10.41
N VAL A 164 -7.18 11.33 -9.22
CA VAL A 164 -6.21 11.35 -8.12
C VAL A 164 -6.28 9.99 -7.43
N GLU A 165 -5.16 9.28 -7.46
CA GLU A 165 -5.06 7.97 -6.83
C GLU A 165 -3.93 7.94 -5.80
N TRP A 166 -4.18 7.22 -4.70
CA TRP A 166 -3.12 6.80 -3.81
C TRP A 166 -2.29 5.72 -4.52
N ALA A 167 -1.02 6.00 -4.80
CA ALA A 167 -0.12 5.05 -5.45
C ALA A 167 0.71 4.20 -4.47
N GLY A 168 0.41 4.31 -3.18
CA GLY A 168 1.07 3.65 -2.07
C GLY A 168 0.83 4.39 -0.76
N PRO A 169 1.33 3.88 0.38
CA PRO A 169 1.17 4.57 1.65
C PRO A 169 1.96 5.89 1.61
N SER A 170 1.25 7.00 1.80
CA SER A 170 1.79 8.38 1.84
C SER A 170 2.21 9.03 0.50
N ILE A 171 1.92 8.44 -0.66
CA ILE A 171 2.16 9.10 -1.97
C ILE A 171 0.84 9.51 -2.61
N PHE A 172 0.70 10.81 -2.85
CA PHE A 172 -0.40 11.44 -3.57
C PHE A 172 -0.03 11.62 -5.04
N ASN A 173 -0.78 10.98 -5.96
CA ASN A 173 -0.58 11.12 -7.40
C ASN A 173 -1.78 11.78 -8.07
N ALA A 174 -1.54 12.71 -8.97
CA ALA A 174 -2.55 13.35 -9.81
C ALA A 174 -2.01 13.62 -11.23
N ARG A 175 -2.85 13.45 -12.25
CA ARG A 175 -2.52 13.94 -13.61
C ARG A 175 -2.75 15.46 -13.68
N VAL A 176 -1.85 16.16 -14.34
CA VAL A 176 -1.92 17.62 -14.57
C VAL A 176 -1.78 17.90 -16.05
N PHE A 177 -2.81 18.48 -16.66
CA PHE A 177 -2.89 18.75 -18.10
C PHE A 177 -3.88 19.88 -18.43
N PRO A 178 -3.60 20.71 -19.46
CA PRO A 178 -2.33 20.78 -20.19
C PRO A 178 -1.27 21.53 -19.40
N LEU A 179 -0.02 21.06 -19.45
CA LEU A 179 1.14 21.89 -19.14
C LEU A 179 1.51 22.64 -20.42
N THR A 180 0.88 23.80 -20.63
CA THR A 180 1.05 24.64 -21.83
C THR A 180 2.52 25.04 -22.05
N PRO A 181 3.04 24.99 -23.29
CA PRO A 181 4.44 25.31 -23.58
C PRO A 181 4.80 26.74 -23.18
N ASN A 182 5.99 26.92 -22.62
CA ASN A 182 6.53 28.21 -22.18
C ASN A 182 5.60 28.99 -21.22
N ARG A 183 4.74 28.27 -20.46
CA ARG A 183 3.79 28.85 -19.49
C ARG A 183 3.97 28.31 -18.09
N SER A 184 3.57 29.13 -17.12
CA SER A 184 3.53 28.75 -15.71
C SER A 184 2.17 28.21 -15.31
N HIS A 185 2.15 27.22 -14.43
CA HIS A 185 0.93 26.59 -13.91
C HIS A 185 1.01 26.54 -12.39
N ARG A 186 -0.15 26.42 -11.76
CA ARG A 186 -0.30 26.40 -10.32
C ARG A 186 -0.97 25.11 -9.89
N ILE A 187 -0.38 24.46 -8.89
CA ILE A 187 -0.92 23.25 -8.25
C ILE A 187 -1.16 23.59 -6.78
N VAL A 188 -2.38 23.39 -6.29
CA VAL A 188 -2.74 23.67 -4.90
C VAL A 188 -3.22 22.39 -4.23
N VAL A 189 -2.61 22.03 -3.11
CA VAL A 189 -2.92 20.80 -2.36
C VAL A 189 -3.26 21.14 -0.92
N GLY A 190 -4.36 20.62 -0.39
CA GLY A 190 -4.75 20.76 1.01
C GLY A 190 -4.81 19.40 1.71
N TYR A 191 -4.19 19.29 2.88
CA TYR A 191 -4.27 18.09 3.71
C TYR A 191 -4.29 18.43 5.21
N ASP A 192 -4.86 17.53 6.01
CA ASP A 192 -4.90 17.58 7.47
C ASP A 192 -3.99 16.48 8.03
N VAL A 193 -3.27 16.73 9.12
CA VAL A 193 -2.34 15.75 9.71
C VAL A 193 -2.30 15.90 11.23
N PRO A 194 -2.29 14.80 12.00
CA PRO A 194 -2.08 14.88 13.44
C PRO A 194 -0.65 15.29 13.81
N LEU A 195 -0.50 15.94 14.97
CA LEU A 195 0.82 16.22 15.53
C LEU A 195 1.41 14.95 16.16
N THR A 196 2.74 14.85 16.10
CA THR A 196 3.50 13.78 16.74
C THR A 196 3.68 14.12 18.22
N ALA A 197 3.29 13.19 19.10
CA ALA A 197 3.57 13.32 20.53
C ALA A 197 5.04 12.93 20.81
N ILE A 198 5.78 13.81 21.48
CA ILE A 198 7.17 13.55 21.90
C ILE A 198 7.27 13.79 23.40
N GLY A 199 7.33 12.70 24.17
CA GLY A 199 7.06 12.74 25.60
C GLY A 199 5.72 13.41 25.93
N GLY A 200 5.77 14.53 26.67
CA GLY A 200 4.60 15.35 26.98
C GLY A 200 4.22 16.35 25.89
N ASP A 201 5.13 16.68 24.97
CA ASP A 201 4.97 17.76 24.00
C ASP A 201 4.25 17.29 22.73
N LEU A 202 3.84 18.26 21.91
CA LEU A 202 3.37 18.02 20.55
C LEU A 202 4.31 18.69 19.55
N GLN A 203 4.64 17.97 18.49
CA GLN A 203 5.50 18.47 17.42
C GLN A 203 4.82 18.29 16.07
N TYR A 204 4.84 19.38 15.28
CA TYR A 204 4.62 19.34 13.85
C TYR A 204 5.93 19.62 13.14
N THR A 205 6.23 18.89 12.07
CA THR A 205 7.40 19.14 11.23
C THR A 205 7.00 19.23 9.77
N PHE A 206 7.37 20.33 9.13
CA PHE A 206 7.30 20.53 7.70
C PHE A 206 8.67 20.27 7.08
N ASP A 207 8.86 19.10 6.47
CA ASP A 207 10.08 18.81 5.72
C ASP A 207 10.22 19.74 4.50
N LEU A 208 11.39 20.35 4.32
CA LEU A 208 11.67 21.23 3.19
C LEU A 208 12.13 20.39 1.98
N PRO A 209 11.51 20.54 0.80
CA PRO A 209 11.83 19.74 -0.37
C PRO A 209 13.16 20.18 -1.04
N GLU A 210 13.99 19.20 -1.44
CA GLU A 210 15.36 19.45 -1.96
C GLU A 210 15.40 19.88 -3.45
N LYS A 211 14.34 19.63 -4.22
CA LYS A 211 14.25 19.94 -5.68
C LYS A 211 13.21 21.01 -6.02
N VAL A 212 12.91 21.89 -5.07
CA VAL A 212 12.02 23.04 -5.26
C VAL A 212 12.87 24.29 -5.16
N GLY A 213 12.59 25.30 -5.99
CA GLY A 213 13.24 26.60 -5.86
C GLY A 213 12.83 27.34 -4.58
N ARG A 214 12.49 28.63 -4.66
CA ARG A 214 12.20 29.40 -3.43
C ARG A 214 10.98 28.84 -2.68
N THR A 215 11.17 28.56 -1.39
CA THR A 215 10.13 28.05 -0.49
C THR A 215 9.78 29.06 0.59
N VAL A 216 8.49 29.29 0.82
CA VAL A 216 7.96 30.10 1.92
C VAL A 216 7.04 29.24 2.78
N VAL A 217 7.22 29.26 4.10
CA VAL A 217 6.35 28.57 5.05
C VAL A 217 5.76 29.60 6.03
N ASP A 218 4.46 29.80 5.99
CA ASP A 218 3.72 30.58 6.98
C ASP A 218 3.06 29.62 7.98
N VAL A 219 3.30 29.82 9.28
CA VAL A 219 2.77 28.98 10.36
C VAL A 219 1.90 29.81 11.28
N ALA A 220 0.66 29.37 11.51
CA ALA A 220 -0.24 29.87 12.54
C ALA A 220 -0.41 28.81 13.63
N VAL A 221 -0.23 29.15 14.91
CA VAL A 221 -0.33 28.21 16.03
C VAL A 221 -1.35 28.70 17.05
N THR A 222 -2.41 27.91 17.25
CA THR A 222 -3.40 28.07 18.30
C THR A 222 -3.20 26.95 19.33
N ALA A 223 -2.71 27.32 20.52
CA ALA A 223 -2.40 26.37 21.59
C ALA A 223 -3.13 26.75 22.90
N ALA A 224 -3.07 25.85 23.89
CA ALA A 224 -3.60 26.10 25.23
C ALA A 224 -3.05 27.41 25.82
N ARG A 225 -3.84 28.04 26.69
CA ARG A 225 -3.39 29.23 27.42
C ARG A 225 -2.13 28.88 28.23
N GLY A 226 -1.08 29.68 28.06
CA GLY A 226 0.21 29.48 28.73
C GLY A 226 1.14 28.47 28.07
N ALA A 227 0.77 27.84 26.95
CA ALA A 227 1.68 26.96 26.22
C ALA A 227 2.86 27.72 25.62
N ALA A 228 4.07 27.18 25.80
CA ALA A 228 5.25 27.66 25.11
C ALA A 228 5.30 27.03 23.70
N VAL A 229 5.62 27.85 22.70
CA VAL A 229 5.73 27.41 21.31
C VAL A 229 7.14 27.74 20.86
N GLU A 230 7.88 26.71 20.49
CA GLU A 230 9.23 26.77 19.96
C GLU A 230 9.17 26.45 18.46
N THR A 231 9.99 27.13 17.66
CA THR A 231 10.10 26.85 16.23
C THR A 231 11.53 26.49 15.85
N THR A 232 11.67 25.67 14.82
CA THR A 232 12.96 25.31 14.21
C THR A 232 12.90 25.64 12.72
N PRO A 233 13.75 26.53 12.16
CA PRO A 233 14.69 27.38 12.89
C PRO A 233 13.96 28.35 13.84
N ALA A 234 14.68 28.88 14.82
CA ALA A 234 14.11 29.86 15.74
C ALA A 234 13.69 31.12 14.94
N SER A 235 12.42 31.52 15.08
CA SER A 235 11.88 32.71 14.43
C SER A 235 11.01 33.48 15.43
N PRO A 236 11.15 34.82 15.52
CA PRO A 236 10.29 35.60 16.40
C PRO A 236 8.84 35.54 15.89
N ALA A 237 7.89 35.34 16.80
CA ALA A 237 6.48 35.47 16.46
C ALA A 237 6.21 36.91 15.98
N SER A 238 5.47 37.06 14.88
CA SER A 238 5.03 38.38 14.45
C SER A 238 4.04 38.97 15.46
N PRO A 239 4.10 40.28 15.78
CA PRO A 239 3.12 40.92 16.65
C PRO A 239 1.71 40.71 16.09
N ALA A 240 0.75 40.40 16.97
CA ALA A 240 -0.66 40.26 16.60
C ALA A 240 -1.14 41.55 15.94
N SER A 241 -1.71 41.46 14.74
CA SER A 241 -2.27 42.63 14.05
C SER A 241 -3.49 43.14 14.82
N PRO A 242 -3.64 44.45 15.09
CA PRO A 242 -4.73 45.00 15.91
C PRO A 242 -6.11 45.05 15.22
N ALA A 243 -6.38 44.23 14.20
CA ALA A 243 -7.60 44.35 13.39
C ALA A 243 -8.39 43.03 13.28
N SER A 244 -9.29 42.79 14.24
CA SER A 244 -10.66 42.32 13.96
C SER A 244 -11.54 42.47 15.23
N PRO A 245 -12.36 43.52 15.35
CA PRO A 245 -13.23 43.74 16.50
C PRO A 245 -14.56 42.99 16.31
N ALA A 246 -14.57 41.65 16.43
CA ALA A 246 -15.80 40.86 16.56
C ALA A 246 -15.55 39.42 17.06
N SER A 247 -15.03 39.27 18.29
CA SER A 247 -15.43 38.23 19.26
C SER A 247 -14.58 38.35 20.53
N PRO A 248 -15.06 39.07 21.56
CA PRO A 248 -14.46 39.03 22.88
C PRO A 248 -15.06 37.87 23.67
N ALA A 249 -14.41 36.69 23.66
CA ALA A 249 -14.38 35.71 24.77
C ALA A 249 -13.75 34.37 24.31
N ALA A 250 -12.85 33.84 25.15
CA ALA A 250 -12.35 32.45 25.16
C ALA A 250 -11.39 31.98 24.03
N GLY A 251 -10.10 32.29 24.16
CA GLY A 251 -9.02 31.59 23.45
C GLY A 251 -7.63 32.20 23.70
N GLY A 252 -6.59 31.40 23.89
CA GLY A 252 -5.21 31.90 23.86
C GLY A 252 -4.89 32.37 22.43
N GLY A 253 -4.38 33.59 22.25
CA GLY A 253 -4.22 34.18 20.91
C GLY A 253 -3.34 33.35 19.97
N THR A 254 -3.73 33.27 18.69
CA THR A 254 -2.97 32.61 17.62
C THR A 254 -1.65 33.33 17.37
N ARG A 255 -0.54 32.57 17.34
CA ARG A 255 0.80 33.09 17.04
C ARG A 255 1.15 32.84 15.59
N HIS A 256 1.77 33.80 14.92
CA HIS A 256 2.12 33.70 13.51
C HIS A 256 3.64 33.78 13.29
N TYR A 257 4.15 32.90 12.44
CA TYR A 257 5.55 32.80 12.07
C TYR A 257 5.65 32.74 10.54
N ARG A 258 6.70 33.34 9.97
CA ARG A 258 7.01 33.22 8.54
C ARG A 258 8.47 32.81 8.38
N PHE A 259 8.68 31.84 7.53
CA PHE A 259 9.99 31.34 7.12
C PHE A 259 10.10 31.56 5.62
N ASP A 260 10.92 32.53 5.21
CA ASP A 260 11.15 32.85 3.81
C ASP A 260 12.52 32.33 3.41
N ALA A 261 12.56 31.37 2.48
CA ALA A 261 13.76 30.63 2.09
C ALA A 261 14.56 30.07 3.28
N PRO A 262 13.94 29.26 4.17
CA PRO A 262 14.64 28.66 5.30
C PRO A 262 15.84 27.81 4.84
N THR A 263 16.97 27.95 5.52
CA THR A 263 18.26 27.31 5.16
C THR A 263 18.48 25.92 5.78
N GLY A 264 17.48 25.38 6.48
CA GLY A 264 17.52 24.08 7.15
C GLY A 264 16.82 22.96 6.37
N PRO A 265 16.82 21.72 6.90
CA PRO A 265 16.12 20.59 6.30
C PRO A 265 14.60 20.61 6.52
N GLU A 266 14.11 21.41 7.48
CA GLU A 266 12.72 21.42 7.91
C GLU A 266 12.31 22.75 8.56
N VAL A 267 11.00 22.96 8.70
CA VAL A 267 10.36 23.93 9.58
C VAL A 267 9.56 23.17 10.65
N GLY A 268 10.04 23.21 11.90
CA GLY A 268 9.42 22.55 13.06
C GLY A 268 8.64 23.51 13.95
N VAL A 269 7.56 23.01 14.54
CA VAL A 269 6.78 23.66 15.60
C VAL A 269 6.66 22.68 16.76
N ARG A 270 7.21 23.03 17.92
CA ARG A 270 7.07 22.26 19.15
C ARG A 270 6.24 23.04 20.15
N ILE A 271 5.10 22.47 20.52
CA ILE A 271 4.22 22.98 21.56
C ILE A 271 4.58 22.24 22.85
N ARG A 272 5.18 22.96 23.80
CA ARG A 272 5.34 22.45 25.16
C ARG A 272 3.97 22.43 25.79
N MET A 273 3.42 21.25 26.04
CA MET A 273 2.02 21.09 26.47
C MET A 273 1.89 21.30 27.98
N PRO A 274 1.31 22.41 28.46
CA PRO A 274 1.09 22.60 29.88
C PRO A 274 -0.20 21.91 30.37
N SER A 275 -1.13 21.58 29.47
CA SER A 275 -2.45 21.02 29.79
C SER A 275 -3.11 20.34 28.58
N ALA A 276 -4.08 19.45 28.83
CA ALA A 276 -4.87 18.80 27.79
C ALA A 276 -5.73 19.81 27.01
N THR A 277 -6.00 19.51 25.74
CA THR A 277 -6.87 20.32 24.87
C THR A 277 -7.73 19.43 23.99
N TYR A 278 -8.85 19.99 23.52
CA TYR A 278 -9.69 19.37 22.50
C TYR A 278 -10.14 20.40 21.47
N LEU A 279 -10.32 19.94 20.24
CA LEU A 279 -10.86 20.73 19.15
C LEU A 279 -12.39 20.70 19.18
N THR A 280 -13.02 21.81 18.86
CA THR A 280 -14.47 21.89 18.69
C THR A 280 -14.83 22.69 17.44
N ALA A 281 -15.85 22.23 16.71
CA ALA A 281 -16.44 22.94 15.59
C ALA A 281 -17.96 22.92 15.75
N THR A 282 -18.62 24.02 15.39
CA THR A 282 -20.08 24.06 15.21
C THR A 282 -20.36 24.79 13.91
N GLY A 283 -21.10 24.15 13.01
CA GLY A 283 -21.55 24.74 11.75
C GLY A 283 -23.01 24.42 11.49
N GLU A 284 -23.75 25.36 10.90
CA GLU A 284 -25.19 25.22 10.63
C GLU A 284 -25.50 24.01 9.73
N ARG A 285 -24.61 23.68 8.78
CA ARG A 285 -24.78 22.54 7.86
C ARG A 285 -24.12 21.25 8.36
N THR A 286 -22.93 21.36 8.96
CA THR A 286 -22.14 20.20 9.38
C THR A 286 -22.62 19.62 10.71
N GLY A 287 -23.23 20.43 11.57
CA GLY A 287 -23.46 20.10 12.98
C GLY A 287 -22.25 20.42 13.85
N SER A 288 -22.33 20.02 15.11
CA SER A 288 -21.26 20.21 16.10
C SER A 288 -20.41 18.95 16.25
N PHE A 289 -19.10 19.11 16.33
CA PHE A 289 -18.13 18.03 16.51
C PHE A 289 -17.04 18.41 17.49
N PHE A 290 -16.41 17.39 18.05
CA PHE A 290 -15.18 17.54 18.82
C PHE A 290 -14.19 16.43 18.51
N ALA A 291 -12.90 16.71 18.70
CA ALA A 291 -11.82 15.74 18.60
C ALA A 291 -10.74 16.03 19.64
N ALA A 292 -10.17 15.00 20.26
CA ALA A 292 -9.11 15.13 21.26
C ALA A 292 -8.15 13.94 21.21
N ASP A 293 -6.89 14.17 21.58
CA ASP A 293 -5.95 13.10 21.90
C ASP A 293 -5.73 13.08 23.42
N VAL A 294 -6.20 12.02 24.08
CA VAL A 294 -6.16 11.88 25.54
C VAL A 294 -5.27 10.73 25.97
N ALA A 295 -4.62 10.85 27.13
CA ALA A 295 -3.80 9.79 27.72
C ALA A 295 -4.42 9.35 29.05
N PRO A 296 -5.26 8.30 29.08
CA PRO A 296 -5.89 7.86 30.31
C PRO A 296 -4.87 7.39 31.35
N SER A 297 -5.02 7.85 32.59
CA SER A 297 -4.19 7.39 33.72
C SER A 297 -4.69 6.02 34.22
N LEU A 298 -4.15 4.95 33.63
CA LEU A 298 -4.47 3.58 34.04
C LEU A 298 -3.53 3.09 35.15
N PRO A 299 -4.02 2.26 36.09
CA PRO A 299 -3.17 1.66 37.11
C PRO A 299 -2.13 0.72 36.46
N VAL A 300 -0.86 0.91 36.79
CA VAL A 300 0.20 -0.03 36.40
C VAL A 300 0.11 -1.23 37.34
N THR A 301 -0.53 -2.30 36.89
CA THR A 301 -0.45 -3.61 37.56
C THR A 301 0.58 -4.44 36.82
N SER A 302 1.72 -4.67 37.47
CA SER A 302 2.69 -5.66 37.03
C SER A 302 2.21 -7.04 37.45
N ALA A 303 2.28 -8.01 36.54
CA ALA A 303 2.06 -9.41 36.91
C ALA A 303 3.04 -9.78 38.04
N SER A 304 2.51 -10.21 39.19
CA SER A 304 3.35 -10.56 40.35
C SER A 304 4.18 -11.81 40.04
N PRO A 305 5.51 -11.81 40.28
CA PRO A 305 6.33 -13.00 40.09
C PRO A 305 5.89 -14.07 41.10
N GLY A 306 5.26 -15.15 40.61
CA GLY A 306 4.83 -16.30 41.42
C GLY A 306 3.32 -16.50 41.58
N SER A 307 2.46 -15.63 41.02
CA SER A 307 1.05 -15.97 40.86
C SER A 307 0.89 -16.94 39.69
N SER A 308 0.04 -17.97 39.81
CA SER A 308 -0.35 -18.87 38.71
C SER A 308 -1.11 -18.16 37.57
N ALA A 309 -1.15 -16.83 37.58
CA ALA A 309 -1.79 -15.93 36.64
C ALA A 309 -0.80 -14.91 36.04
N SER A 310 0.44 -15.31 35.74
CA SER A 310 1.34 -14.50 34.88
C SER A 310 0.85 -14.54 33.42
N PRO A 311 0.36 -13.44 32.81
CA PRO A 311 -0.33 -13.53 31.51
C PRO A 311 0.58 -13.62 30.29
N GLY A 312 1.89 -13.37 30.41
CA GLY A 312 2.84 -13.31 29.29
C GLY A 312 3.73 -14.55 29.19
N SER A 313 4.01 -15.00 27.97
CA SER A 313 4.99 -16.06 27.73
C SER A 313 6.41 -15.65 28.09
N SER A 314 7.24 -16.60 28.55
CA SER A 314 8.69 -16.41 28.71
C SER A 314 9.46 -16.43 27.39
N ALA A 315 8.79 -16.66 26.26
CA ALA A 315 9.37 -16.72 24.93
C ALA A 315 8.85 -15.59 24.04
N ALA A 316 9.75 -14.97 23.27
CA ALA A 316 9.45 -13.89 22.32
C ALA A 316 9.82 -14.27 20.89
N LEU A 317 8.94 -14.01 19.93
CA LEU A 317 9.25 -14.08 18.51
C LEU A 317 9.21 -12.69 17.90
N PHE A 318 10.34 -12.25 17.35
CA PHE A 318 10.43 -10.98 16.63
C PHE A 318 10.19 -11.21 15.14
N LEU A 319 9.27 -10.46 14.56
CA LEU A 319 9.11 -10.35 13.11
C LEU A 319 9.75 -9.04 12.68
N VAL A 320 10.88 -9.12 11.98
CA VAL A 320 11.67 -7.94 11.61
C VAL A 320 11.60 -7.74 10.11
N ASP A 321 11.03 -6.60 9.72
CA ASP A 321 10.88 -6.23 8.34
C ASP A 321 12.25 -5.89 7.70
N THR A 322 12.51 -6.52 6.56
CA THR A 322 13.75 -6.38 5.75
C THR A 322 13.44 -6.01 4.30
N SER A 323 12.22 -5.56 4.04
CA SER A 323 11.82 -5.03 2.74
C SER A 323 12.56 -3.72 2.40
N LEU A 324 12.38 -3.25 1.16
CA LEU A 324 12.93 -1.97 0.72
C LEU A 324 12.40 -0.79 1.55
N SER A 325 11.14 -0.80 2.01
CA SER A 325 10.59 0.30 2.83
C SER A 325 11.23 0.42 4.22
N SER A 326 11.97 -0.60 4.66
CA SER A 326 12.76 -0.55 5.89
C SER A 326 14.15 0.08 5.72
N ASN A 327 14.60 0.30 4.47
CA ASN A 327 15.95 0.73 4.15
C ASN A 327 16.14 2.27 4.22
N PRO A 328 17.21 2.79 4.83
CA PRO A 328 18.01 2.20 5.90
C PRO A 328 17.47 2.52 7.30
N ASP A 329 16.63 3.55 7.43
CA ASP A 329 16.36 4.18 8.74
C ASP A 329 15.52 3.30 9.66
N ARG A 330 14.40 2.79 9.16
CA ARG A 330 13.45 1.99 9.95
C ARG A 330 14.13 0.73 10.47
N PHE A 331 14.91 0.03 9.63
CA PHE A 331 15.63 -1.16 10.06
C PHE A 331 16.58 -0.89 11.23
N ASN A 332 17.31 0.22 11.20
CA ASN A 332 18.17 0.61 12.32
C ASN A 332 17.37 0.89 13.61
N ILE A 333 16.19 1.50 13.50
CA ILE A 333 15.27 1.70 14.64
C ILE A 333 14.77 0.35 15.16
N TRP A 334 14.37 -0.56 14.27
CA TRP A 334 13.94 -1.92 14.61
C TRP A 334 15.01 -2.69 15.37
N LEU A 335 16.27 -2.68 14.89
CA LEU A 335 17.36 -3.35 15.58
C LEU A 335 17.60 -2.76 16.98
N LYS A 336 17.64 -1.43 17.11
CA LYS A 336 17.80 -0.77 18.42
C LYS A 336 16.67 -1.10 19.38
N LEU A 337 15.43 -1.11 18.90
CA LEU A 337 14.26 -1.43 19.68
C LEU A 337 14.24 -2.90 20.12
N MET A 338 14.50 -3.83 19.20
CA MET A 338 14.60 -5.27 19.50
C MET A 338 15.65 -5.54 20.59
N GLU A 339 16.83 -4.93 20.46
CA GLU A 339 17.90 -5.06 21.44
C GLU A 339 17.53 -4.47 22.80
N ALA A 340 16.85 -3.32 22.81
CA ALA A 340 16.36 -2.71 24.04
C ALA A 340 15.31 -3.59 24.73
N ILE A 341 14.38 -4.19 23.97
CA ILE A 341 13.38 -5.15 24.48
C ILE A 341 14.08 -6.36 25.08
N LEU A 342 14.99 -7.01 24.34
CA LEU A 342 15.66 -8.23 24.81
C LEU A 342 16.51 -7.97 26.07
N LYS A 343 17.31 -6.90 26.09
CA LYS A 343 18.19 -6.58 27.23
C LYS A 343 17.42 -6.23 28.50
N ARG A 344 16.36 -5.43 28.38
CA ARG A 344 15.62 -4.90 29.54
C ARG A 344 14.63 -5.88 30.15
N ASN A 345 14.39 -7.02 29.50
CA ASN A 345 13.37 -7.97 29.89
C ASN A 345 13.90 -9.40 30.07
N ARG A 346 15.19 -9.60 30.34
CA ARG A 346 15.78 -10.95 30.58
C ARG A 346 15.14 -11.71 31.75
N ASP A 347 14.56 -10.99 32.69
CA ASP A 347 13.83 -11.54 33.83
C ASP A 347 12.51 -12.22 33.42
N THR A 348 11.92 -11.77 32.32
CA THR A 348 10.61 -12.23 31.82
C THR A 348 10.73 -12.96 30.49
N LEU A 349 11.42 -12.40 29.50
CA LEU A 349 11.73 -12.97 28.19
C LEU A 349 13.04 -13.76 28.24
N ARG A 350 12.94 -15.05 28.56
CA ARG A 350 14.08 -15.96 28.75
C ARG A 350 14.60 -16.54 27.44
N GLU A 351 13.71 -16.71 26.47
CA GLU A 351 14.03 -17.29 25.17
C GLU A 351 13.47 -16.41 24.04
N PHE A 352 14.15 -16.39 22.90
CA PHE A 352 13.67 -15.66 21.73
C PHE A 352 14.05 -16.32 20.41
N ASN A 353 13.36 -15.95 19.34
CA ASN A 353 13.83 -16.14 17.97
C ASN A 353 13.45 -14.91 17.13
N VAL A 354 14.04 -14.79 15.94
CA VAL A 354 13.81 -13.68 15.03
C VAL A 354 13.53 -14.23 13.63
N ALA A 355 12.41 -13.84 13.04
CA ALA A 355 12.13 -14.04 11.62
C ALA A 355 12.32 -12.70 10.90
N PHE A 356 13.35 -12.63 10.07
CA PHE A 356 13.53 -11.54 9.12
C PHE A 356 12.65 -11.79 7.91
N PHE A 357 11.88 -10.80 7.48
CA PHE A 357 10.93 -11.01 6.39
C PHE A 357 10.88 -9.89 5.35
N ASN A 358 10.54 -10.30 4.14
CA ASN A 358 10.16 -9.50 2.97
C ASN A 358 9.15 -10.38 2.20
N ILE A 359 9.34 -10.64 0.90
CA ILE A 359 8.62 -11.72 0.20
C ILE A 359 9.06 -13.12 0.64
N GLU A 360 10.19 -13.22 1.34
CA GLU A 360 10.71 -14.41 2.03
C GLU A 360 10.58 -14.26 3.56
N GLN A 361 10.53 -15.38 4.29
CA GLN A 361 10.69 -15.42 5.74
C GLN A 361 11.92 -16.27 6.11
N SER A 362 12.92 -15.65 6.74
CA SER A 362 14.17 -16.30 7.15
C SER A 362 14.35 -16.20 8.66
N PHE A 363 14.54 -17.35 9.32
CA PHE A 363 14.75 -17.39 10.76
C PHE A 363 16.23 -17.30 11.11
N PHE A 364 16.56 -16.49 12.13
CA PHE A 364 17.91 -16.36 12.67
C PHE A 364 18.47 -17.72 13.13
N LYS A 365 17.64 -18.53 13.81
CA LYS A 365 17.99 -19.88 14.28
C LYS A 365 16.88 -20.88 13.96
N PRO A 366 17.20 -22.18 13.80
CA PRO A 366 16.22 -23.26 13.59
C PRO A 366 15.26 -23.52 14.78
N GLY A 367 15.39 -22.77 15.87
CA GLY A 367 14.55 -22.85 17.07
C GLY A 367 14.80 -21.64 17.97
N PHE A 368 14.04 -21.54 19.05
CA PHE A 368 14.26 -20.51 20.06
C PHE A 368 15.63 -20.69 20.75
N VAL A 369 16.24 -19.58 21.12
CA VAL A 369 17.53 -19.53 21.83
C VAL A 369 17.41 -18.73 23.12
N SER A 370 18.29 -19.00 24.07
CA SER A 370 18.36 -18.25 25.33
C SER A 370 18.69 -16.77 25.09
N ASN A 371 18.04 -15.88 25.85
CA ASN A 371 18.28 -14.44 25.82
C ASN A 371 19.56 -14.07 26.58
N THR A 372 20.72 -14.23 25.93
CA THR A 372 22.05 -13.86 26.47
C THR A 372 22.72 -12.74 25.67
N ASP A 373 23.79 -12.14 26.21
CA ASP A 373 24.57 -11.13 25.49
C ASP A 373 25.25 -11.71 24.24
N GLU A 374 25.69 -12.96 24.30
CA GLU A 374 26.33 -13.66 23.18
C GLU A 374 25.35 -13.90 22.03
N ALA A 375 24.14 -14.39 22.35
CA ALA A 375 23.08 -14.61 21.35
C ALA A 375 22.66 -13.28 20.68
N LEU A 376 22.61 -12.19 21.45
CA LEU A 376 22.28 -10.87 20.92
C LEU A 376 23.40 -10.28 20.05
N ALA A 377 24.67 -10.53 20.42
CA ALA A 377 25.82 -10.13 19.60
C ALA A 377 25.84 -10.88 18.26
N GLU A 378 25.55 -12.19 18.27
CA GLU A 378 25.42 -13.00 17.06
C GLU A 378 24.26 -12.52 16.18
N LEU A 379 23.10 -12.24 16.78
CA LEU A 379 21.94 -11.68 16.07
C LEU A 379 22.27 -10.35 15.38
N ARG A 380 22.95 -9.43 16.08
CA ARG A 380 23.37 -8.14 15.51
C ARG A 380 24.31 -8.35 14.33
N ALA A 381 25.31 -9.24 14.49
CA ALA A 381 26.25 -9.54 13.43
C ALA A 381 25.54 -10.09 12.18
N HIS A 382 24.59 -11.01 12.36
CA HIS A 382 23.76 -11.54 11.29
C HIS A 382 22.88 -10.46 10.64
N ALA A 383 22.15 -9.66 11.42
CA ALA A 383 21.26 -8.62 10.91
C ALA A 383 22.01 -7.58 10.04
N ASN A 384 23.26 -7.26 10.40
CA ASN A 384 24.10 -6.32 9.65
C ASN A 384 24.59 -6.85 8.29
N THR A 385 24.47 -8.16 8.01
CA THR A 385 24.83 -8.70 6.68
C THR A 385 23.68 -8.60 5.69
N LEU A 386 22.44 -8.44 6.16
CA LEU A 386 21.24 -8.55 5.33
C LEU A 386 21.12 -7.41 4.30
N SER A 387 20.69 -7.78 3.10
CA SER A 387 20.22 -6.85 2.07
C SER A 387 18.77 -6.46 2.37
N LEU A 388 18.52 -5.15 2.54
CA LEU A 388 17.18 -4.61 2.75
C LEU A 388 16.55 -4.32 1.38
N GLU A 389 15.79 -5.28 0.88
CA GLU A 389 15.23 -5.29 -0.47
C GLU A 389 13.99 -6.17 -0.59
N GLY A 390 13.26 -5.99 -1.68
CA GLY A 390 12.04 -6.71 -1.98
C GLY A 390 10.79 -6.09 -1.35
N ALA A 391 9.64 -6.65 -1.71
CA ALA A 391 8.33 -6.25 -1.17
C ALA A 391 8.04 -6.90 0.19
N THR A 392 6.94 -6.49 0.81
CA THR A 392 6.53 -6.90 2.16
C THR A 392 5.37 -7.89 2.10
N ASP A 393 5.62 -9.17 2.42
CA ASP A 393 4.58 -10.20 2.61
C ASP A 393 4.28 -10.39 4.10
N LEU A 394 3.48 -9.48 4.65
CA LEU A 394 3.08 -9.53 6.06
C LEU A 394 2.28 -10.81 6.36
N GLY A 395 1.45 -11.27 5.41
CA GLY A 395 0.65 -12.48 5.59
C GLY A 395 1.49 -13.75 5.72
N ALA A 396 2.57 -13.88 4.96
CA ALA A 396 3.50 -14.99 5.10
C ALA A 396 4.35 -14.87 6.39
N ALA A 397 4.73 -13.66 6.80
CA ALA A 397 5.41 -13.43 8.09
C ALA A 397 4.55 -13.86 9.28
N LEU A 398 3.25 -13.51 9.30
CA LEU A 398 2.32 -13.91 10.36
C LEU A 398 2.05 -15.43 10.35
N ARG A 399 2.01 -16.08 9.18
CA ARG A 399 1.93 -17.54 9.10
C ARG A 399 3.20 -18.22 9.64
N ALA A 400 4.38 -17.68 9.32
CA ALA A 400 5.64 -18.16 9.86
C ALA A 400 5.69 -17.98 11.39
N ALA A 401 5.08 -16.92 11.92
CA ALA A 401 4.97 -16.67 13.35
C ALA A 401 4.09 -17.70 14.09
N ALA A 402 3.06 -18.21 13.42
CA ALA A 402 2.17 -19.23 13.96
C ALA A 402 2.81 -20.64 14.01
N ALA A 403 3.83 -20.89 13.19
CA ALA A 403 4.51 -22.20 13.11
C ALA A 403 6.03 -22.04 12.83
N PRO A 404 6.81 -21.48 13.78
CA PRO A 404 8.24 -21.28 13.59
C PRO A 404 9.01 -22.60 13.66
N PRO A 405 10.22 -22.67 13.07
CA PRO A 405 11.10 -23.83 13.14
C PRO A 405 11.35 -24.32 14.58
N GLY A 406 11.52 -25.64 14.74
CA GLY A 406 11.77 -26.27 16.04
C GLY A 406 10.50 -26.57 16.86
N THR A 407 9.34 -26.02 16.48
CA THR A 407 8.05 -26.41 17.04
C THR A 407 7.52 -27.65 16.30
N GLY A 408 7.01 -28.65 17.01
CA GLY A 408 6.70 -30.00 16.52
C GLY A 408 5.60 -30.15 15.44
N ALA A 409 5.33 -29.12 14.64
CA ALA A 409 4.38 -29.16 13.51
C ALA A 409 5.06 -29.29 12.14
N ALA A 410 6.39 -29.18 12.05
CA ALA A 410 7.15 -29.25 10.79
C ALA A 410 7.30 -30.67 10.19
N GLY A 411 6.48 -31.64 10.61
CA GLY A 411 6.58 -33.04 10.20
C GLY A 411 5.96 -33.40 8.84
N ALA A 412 5.31 -32.48 8.11
CA ALA A 412 4.57 -32.87 6.90
C ALA A 412 4.75 -31.99 5.64
N ALA A 413 5.56 -30.92 5.65
CA ALA A 413 5.69 -30.05 4.47
C ALA A 413 7.11 -29.51 4.20
N GLY A 414 8.16 -30.16 4.71
CA GLY A 414 9.55 -29.66 4.62
C GLY A 414 10.58 -30.68 4.13
N ALA A 415 10.18 -31.79 3.52
CA ALA A 415 11.09 -32.83 3.04
C ALA A 415 11.19 -32.87 1.51
N ALA A 416 11.57 -31.75 0.89
CA ALA A 416 12.10 -31.72 -0.49
C ALA A 416 12.85 -30.39 -0.70
N GLY A 417 14.15 -30.35 -0.39
CA GLY A 417 14.95 -29.15 -0.64
C GLY A 417 16.32 -29.07 0.01
N ALA A 418 16.70 -30.01 0.88
CA ALA A 418 18.04 -30.05 1.48
C ALA A 418 18.79 -31.31 1.05
N ALA A 419 19.31 -31.30 -0.18
CA ALA A 419 20.37 -32.21 -0.60
C ALA A 419 21.28 -31.47 -1.58
N GLY A 420 22.42 -30.96 -1.08
CA GLY A 420 23.44 -30.36 -1.95
C GLY A 420 24.37 -29.35 -1.29
N ALA A 421 25.06 -29.74 -0.20
CA ALA A 421 26.39 -29.22 0.15
C ALA A 421 26.91 -29.98 1.38
N ALA A 422 27.57 -31.12 1.16
CA ALA A 422 28.36 -31.79 2.19
C ALA A 422 29.81 -31.88 1.71
N GLY A 423 30.67 -31.09 2.36
CA GLY A 423 32.12 -31.19 2.31
C GLY A 423 32.69 -30.56 3.58
N ALA A 424 32.97 -31.43 4.57
CA ALA A 424 34.01 -31.36 5.63
C ALA A 424 34.22 -30.00 6.35
N THR A 425 34.17 -29.83 7.68
CA THR A 425 34.50 -30.68 8.85
C THR A 425 34.08 -29.92 10.12
N GLY A 426 33.73 -30.64 11.21
CA GLY A 426 33.81 -30.12 12.57
C GLY A 426 32.53 -30.19 13.40
N ALA A 427 32.26 -31.36 13.98
CA ALA A 427 31.27 -31.53 15.04
C ALA A 427 31.80 -30.92 16.35
N ALA A 428 31.22 -29.81 16.79
CA ALA A 428 31.21 -29.35 18.18
C ALA A 428 30.11 -28.28 18.33
N GLY A 429 29.14 -28.50 19.22
CA GLY A 429 28.19 -27.46 19.65
C GLY A 429 26.69 -27.77 19.57
N ALA A 430 26.27 -29.04 19.69
CA ALA A 430 24.88 -29.34 20.04
C ALA A 430 24.69 -29.21 21.56
N ALA A 431 24.74 -27.99 22.08
CA ALA A 431 24.38 -27.66 23.44
C ALA A 431 23.47 -26.43 23.41
N GLY A 432 22.16 -26.62 23.62
CA GLY A 432 21.23 -25.49 23.79
C GLY A 432 19.88 -25.59 23.08
N ALA A 433 19.48 -26.71 22.48
CA ALA A 433 18.10 -26.87 22.01
C ALA A 433 17.19 -27.28 23.18
N THR A 434 16.69 -26.29 23.92
CA THR A 434 15.52 -26.45 24.80
C THR A 434 14.32 -26.85 23.94
N GLY A 435 13.45 -27.74 24.45
CA GLY A 435 12.21 -28.09 23.76
C GLY A 435 11.37 -26.84 23.49
N ALA A 436 10.69 -26.79 22.34
CA ALA A 436 10.01 -25.56 21.91
C ALA A 436 8.98 -25.05 22.94
N PRO A 437 8.93 -23.72 23.19
CA PRO A 437 7.96 -23.13 24.11
C PRO A 437 6.53 -23.42 23.66
N GLN A 438 5.60 -23.61 24.61
CA GLN A 438 4.19 -23.90 24.29
C GLN A 438 3.41 -22.68 23.78
N ARG A 439 3.86 -21.47 24.13
CA ARG A 439 3.27 -20.19 23.73
C ARG A 439 4.37 -19.13 23.62
N TRP A 440 4.22 -18.10 22.80
CA TRP A 440 5.16 -16.96 22.73
C TRP A 440 4.47 -15.66 22.36
N GLU A 441 5.01 -14.53 22.82
CA GLU A 441 4.58 -13.19 22.40
C GLU A 441 5.22 -12.82 21.07
N VAL A 442 4.52 -12.04 20.23
CA VAL A 442 5.04 -11.60 18.93
C VAL A 442 5.32 -10.10 18.96
N PHE A 443 6.53 -9.72 18.56
CA PHE A 443 6.97 -8.34 18.41
C PHE A 443 7.10 -8.03 16.92
N LEU A 444 6.15 -7.28 16.37
CA LEU A 444 6.11 -6.90 14.95
C LEU A 444 6.86 -5.58 14.74
N LEU A 445 8.06 -5.69 14.19
CA LEU A 445 8.93 -4.57 13.84
C LEU A 445 8.82 -4.32 12.33
N SER A 446 7.72 -3.70 11.92
CA SER A 446 7.33 -3.43 10.55
C SER A 446 6.46 -2.17 10.51
N ASP A 447 6.34 -1.55 9.35
CA ASP A 447 5.40 -0.46 9.15
C ASP A 447 3.95 -0.94 8.98
N GLY A 448 3.71 -2.25 8.93
CA GLY A 448 2.39 -2.87 8.87
C GLY A 448 1.77 -2.92 7.48
N ALA A 449 2.40 -2.33 6.45
CA ALA A 449 1.88 -2.36 5.09
C ALA A 449 2.20 -3.71 4.41
N SER A 450 1.25 -4.26 3.65
CA SER A 450 1.47 -5.49 2.86
C SER A 450 1.38 -5.22 1.37
N THR A 451 2.53 -5.10 0.72
CA THR A 451 2.69 -4.86 -0.73
C THR A 451 2.82 -6.16 -1.54
N TRP A 452 2.97 -7.29 -0.85
CA TRP A 452 2.99 -8.63 -1.43
C TRP A 452 1.97 -9.55 -0.74
N GLY A 453 1.60 -10.64 -1.43
CA GLY A 453 0.74 -11.68 -0.87
C GLY A 453 -0.65 -11.19 -0.42
N GLU A 454 -1.17 -11.84 0.62
CA GLU A 454 -2.47 -11.52 1.24
C GLU A 454 -2.37 -10.24 2.09
N ALA A 455 -3.31 -9.32 1.89
CA ALA A 455 -3.33 -8.01 2.53
C ALA A 455 -4.64 -7.74 3.30
N ASP A 456 -5.63 -8.63 3.24
CA ASP A 456 -6.86 -8.49 4.02
C ASP A 456 -6.57 -8.70 5.52
N GLY A 457 -6.65 -7.61 6.29
CA GLY A 457 -6.33 -7.64 7.71
C GLY A 457 -7.20 -8.59 8.55
N HIS A 458 -8.45 -8.84 8.16
CA HIS A 458 -9.30 -9.80 8.86
C HIS A 458 -8.82 -11.22 8.61
N VAL A 459 -8.42 -11.55 7.37
CA VAL A 459 -7.78 -12.83 7.05
C VAL A 459 -6.46 -12.97 7.82
N LEU A 460 -5.62 -11.92 7.83
CA LEU A 460 -4.34 -11.94 8.54
C LEU A 460 -4.48 -12.17 10.04
N SER A 461 -5.45 -11.50 10.69
CA SER A 461 -5.71 -11.66 12.12
C SER A 461 -6.09 -13.10 12.51
N ARG A 462 -6.72 -13.86 11.60
CA ARG A 462 -7.12 -15.25 11.85
C ARG A 462 -5.93 -16.20 11.93
N PHE A 463 -4.82 -15.90 11.26
CA PHE A 463 -3.59 -16.70 11.37
C PHE A 463 -3.04 -16.74 12.80
N LEU A 464 -3.37 -15.74 13.61
CA LEU A 464 -2.85 -15.58 14.96
C LEU A 464 -3.81 -16.11 16.04
N LYS A 465 -5.10 -16.26 15.74
CA LYS A 465 -6.13 -16.65 16.73
C LYS A 465 -6.14 -18.14 17.13
N ALA A 466 -5.61 -19.03 16.29
CA ALA A 466 -5.78 -20.48 16.44
C ALA A 466 -4.49 -21.23 16.82
N GLY A 467 -3.46 -20.53 17.30
CA GLY A 467 -2.12 -21.08 17.48
C GLY A 467 -1.44 -20.72 18.82
N PRO A 468 -0.16 -21.06 18.96
CA PRO A 468 0.67 -20.76 20.14
C PRO A 468 1.07 -19.28 20.26
N VAL A 469 0.59 -18.41 19.37
CA VAL A 469 0.85 -16.98 19.41
C VAL A 469 0.04 -16.32 20.52
N GLY A 470 0.72 -15.54 21.35
CA GLY A 470 0.16 -14.68 22.39
C GLY A 470 -0.32 -13.34 21.84
N ALA A 471 -0.02 -12.26 22.55
CA ALA A 471 -0.27 -10.90 22.10
C ALA A 471 0.72 -10.50 21.00
N VAL A 472 0.25 -9.65 20.08
CA VAL A 472 1.09 -8.99 19.07
C VAL A 472 1.33 -7.56 19.47
N TYR A 473 2.60 -7.21 19.64
CA TYR A 473 3.05 -5.86 19.94
C TYR A 473 3.61 -5.20 18.67
N GLY A 474 2.97 -4.13 18.22
CA GLY A 474 3.41 -3.32 17.08
C GLY A 474 4.07 -2.01 17.51
N TYR A 475 4.80 -1.37 16.61
CA TYR A 475 5.55 -0.15 16.90
C TYR A 475 5.44 0.88 15.78
N GLN A 476 5.10 2.12 16.13
CA GLN A 476 4.95 3.25 15.21
C GLN A 476 6.16 4.16 15.30
N THR A 477 6.85 4.41 14.20
CA THR A 477 8.08 5.22 14.22
C THR A 477 7.87 6.70 13.90
N GLY A 478 6.66 7.09 13.48
CA GLY A 478 6.38 8.43 12.98
C GLY A 478 6.96 8.70 11.58
N LEU A 479 7.44 7.64 10.89
CA LEU A 479 8.00 7.73 9.55
C LEU A 479 6.92 7.44 8.49
N PRO A 480 6.80 8.26 7.43
CA PRO A 480 5.80 8.08 6.38
C PRO A 480 5.81 6.67 5.77
N GLY A 481 4.63 6.11 5.52
CA GLY A 481 4.46 4.79 4.92
C GLY A 481 3.79 3.75 5.83
N THR A 482 3.59 4.05 7.11
CA THR A 482 3.05 3.10 8.09
C THR A 482 1.54 2.90 7.96
N ASP A 483 1.11 1.63 7.92
CA ASP A 483 -0.28 1.20 8.00
C ASP A 483 -0.69 0.99 9.46
N ASN A 484 -1.06 2.11 10.09
CA ASN A 484 -1.48 2.14 11.49
C ASN A 484 -2.77 1.36 11.76
N ASP A 485 -3.65 1.25 10.77
CA ASP A 485 -4.90 0.52 10.88
C ASP A 485 -4.64 -0.98 10.95
N MET A 486 -3.72 -1.51 10.14
CA MET A 486 -3.28 -2.90 10.21
C MET A 486 -2.63 -3.22 11.55
N LEU A 487 -1.69 -2.40 12.02
CA LEU A 487 -1.04 -2.61 13.33
C LEU A 487 -2.07 -2.61 14.47
N ALA A 488 -3.00 -1.66 14.46
CA ALA A 488 -4.07 -1.57 15.46
C ALA A 488 -5.01 -2.78 15.40
N LEU A 489 -5.38 -3.24 14.21
CA LEU A 489 -6.21 -4.43 14.00
C LEU A 489 -5.53 -5.69 14.57
N LEU A 490 -4.27 -5.95 14.23
CA LEU A 490 -3.53 -7.13 14.71
C LEU A 490 -3.37 -7.13 16.23
N ALA A 491 -2.99 -5.98 16.81
CA ALA A 491 -2.89 -5.82 18.26
C ALA A 491 -4.26 -6.04 18.94
N ARG A 492 -5.32 -5.43 18.42
CA ARG A 492 -6.69 -5.54 18.95
C ARG A 492 -7.22 -6.97 18.91
N GLU A 493 -6.94 -7.72 17.86
CA GLU A 493 -7.46 -9.09 17.68
C GLU A 493 -6.65 -10.14 18.47
N THR A 494 -5.46 -9.81 18.95
CA THR A 494 -4.59 -10.70 19.73
C THR A 494 -4.46 -10.30 21.21
N GLY A 495 -5.03 -9.17 21.62
CA GLY A 495 -4.91 -8.64 22.98
C GLY A 495 -3.58 -7.93 23.26
N GLY A 496 -2.85 -7.56 22.20
CA GLY A 496 -1.61 -6.79 22.29
C GLY A 496 -1.81 -5.29 22.22
N ALA A 497 -0.76 -4.58 21.81
CA ALA A 497 -0.71 -3.11 21.83
C ALA A 497 0.18 -2.56 20.72
N VAL A 498 -0.03 -1.29 20.35
CA VAL A 498 0.84 -0.56 19.43
C VAL A 498 1.49 0.59 20.17
N PHE A 499 2.82 0.66 20.17
CA PHE A 499 3.60 1.66 20.91
C PHE A 499 4.25 2.68 19.97
N SER A 500 4.28 3.95 20.36
CA SER A 500 4.99 5.00 19.60
C SER A 500 6.48 5.03 19.95
N VAL A 501 7.34 5.13 18.93
CA VAL A 501 8.81 5.08 18.99
C VAL A 501 9.41 6.13 18.04
N THR A 502 9.39 7.39 18.47
CA THR A 502 9.79 8.54 17.64
C THR A 502 11.22 9.04 17.91
N GLY A 503 11.88 8.49 18.94
CA GLY A 503 13.24 8.88 19.35
C GLY A 503 13.85 7.87 20.33
N ASP A 504 15.10 8.13 20.73
CA ASP A 504 15.87 7.25 21.63
C ASP A 504 15.22 7.10 23.01
N ALA A 505 14.62 8.18 23.54
CA ALA A 505 13.91 8.15 24.81
C ALA A 505 12.68 7.24 24.74
N GLU A 506 11.90 7.33 23.66
CA GLU A 506 10.74 6.50 23.40
C GLU A 506 11.11 5.02 23.20
N VAL A 507 12.27 4.70 22.60
CA VAL A 507 12.76 3.31 22.51
C VAL A 507 12.86 2.70 23.91
N GLN A 508 13.42 3.43 24.88
CA GLN A 508 13.58 2.90 26.23
C GLN A 508 12.24 2.66 26.94
N ALA A 509 11.26 3.54 26.73
CA ALA A 509 9.92 3.40 27.28
C ALA A 509 9.16 2.23 26.61
N ALA A 510 9.12 2.23 25.27
CA ALA A 510 8.45 1.20 24.46
C ALA A 510 9.04 -0.20 24.70
N ALA A 511 10.35 -0.30 24.98
CA ALA A 511 11.02 -1.57 25.26
C ALA A 511 10.47 -2.32 26.49
N THR A 512 9.81 -1.62 27.43
CA THR A 512 9.24 -2.23 28.64
C THR A 512 7.73 -2.09 28.73
N ALA A 513 7.10 -1.36 27.80
CA ALA A 513 5.66 -1.06 27.84
C ALA A 513 4.78 -2.31 27.74
N HIS A 514 5.24 -3.35 27.03
CA HIS A 514 4.54 -4.64 26.92
C HIS A 514 4.41 -5.40 28.26
N ARG A 515 5.18 -5.02 29.29
CA ARG A 515 5.07 -5.62 30.64
C ARG A 515 3.78 -5.22 31.36
N ALA A 516 3.17 -4.12 30.96
CA ALA A 516 1.96 -3.62 31.59
C ALA A 516 0.73 -4.37 31.05
N GLN A 517 -0.14 -4.85 31.95
CA GLN A 517 -1.34 -5.57 31.55
C GLN A 517 -2.35 -4.62 30.87
N PRO A 518 -2.76 -4.90 29.61
CA PRO A 518 -3.83 -4.14 28.97
C PRO A 518 -5.18 -4.38 29.65
N LEU A 519 -5.98 -3.32 29.81
CA LEU A 519 -7.33 -3.40 30.39
C LEU A 519 -8.37 -3.46 29.30
N ARG A 520 -9.34 -4.39 29.40
CA ARG A 520 -10.39 -4.57 28.40
C ARG A 520 -11.40 -3.42 28.49
N LEU A 521 -11.55 -2.67 27.41
CA LEU A 521 -12.52 -1.57 27.28
C LEU A 521 -13.93 -2.12 27.07
N THR A 522 -14.88 -1.66 27.88
CA THR A 522 -16.31 -2.07 27.82
C THR A 522 -17.26 -0.93 27.49
N GLY A 523 -16.84 0.33 27.66
CA GLY A 523 -17.68 1.48 27.35
C GLY A 523 -16.91 2.79 27.35
N MET A 524 -17.52 3.81 26.74
CA MET A 524 -17.00 5.18 26.77
C MET A 524 -18.13 6.21 26.82
N LYS A 525 -17.86 7.37 27.43
CA LYS A 525 -18.79 8.50 27.52
C LYS A 525 -18.05 9.83 27.56
N VAL A 526 -18.66 10.85 26.97
CA VAL A 526 -18.27 12.27 27.09
C VAL A 526 -19.55 13.06 27.33
N GLU A 527 -19.57 13.89 28.37
CA GLU A 527 -20.72 14.76 28.66
C GLU A 527 -20.87 15.83 27.56
N GLY A 528 -22.07 15.97 27.00
CA GLY A 528 -22.33 16.82 25.83
C GLY A 528 -21.91 16.21 24.49
N GLY A 529 -21.31 15.01 24.51
CA GLY A 529 -20.92 14.24 23.32
C GLY A 529 -21.83 13.05 23.05
N ARG A 530 -22.02 12.73 21.77
CA ARG A 530 -22.67 11.50 21.27
C ARG A 530 -21.89 10.95 20.07
N ASP A 531 -22.27 9.77 19.59
CA ASP A 531 -21.64 9.11 18.44
C ASP A 531 -20.10 9.08 18.55
N LEU A 532 -19.63 8.57 19.69
CA LEU A 532 -18.22 8.58 20.05
C LEU A 532 -17.45 7.52 19.25
N LEU A 533 -16.24 7.87 18.81
CA LEU A 533 -15.33 7.01 18.06
C LEU A 533 -13.93 7.07 18.66
N LEU A 534 -13.26 5.92 18.75
CA LEU A 534 -11.84 5.81 19.13
C LEU A 534 -11.01 5.36 17.94
N GLY A 535 -9.90 6.05 17.64
CA GLY A 535 -8.95 5.65 16.61
C GLY A 535 -8.42 4.23 16.86
N GLY A 536 -8.36 3.40 15.81
CA GLY A 536 -7.97 1.98 15.88
C GLY A 536 -8.99 1.04 16.55
N ARG A 537 -10.11 1.56 17.08
CA ARG A 537 -11.17 0.82 17.80
C ARG A 537 -10.62 -0.14 18.87
N PRO A 538 -9.73 0.29 19.78
CA PRO A 538 -9.05 -0.60 20.72
C PRO A 538 -10.07 -1.35 21.59
N ARG A 539 -9.87 -2.68 21.70
CA ARG A 539 -10.56 -3.53 22.70
C ARG A 539 -9.85 -3.54 24.04
N PHE A 540 -8.56 -3.24 24.04
CA PHE A 540 -7.71 -3.18 25.21
C PHE A 540 -6.95 -1.86 25.21
N VAL A 541 -6.82 -1.25 26.39
CA VAL A 541 -6.04 -0.02 26.58
C VAL A 541 -4.93 -0.30 27.57
N TYR A 542 -3.70 0.07 27.23
CA TYR A 542 -2.53 -0.12 28.09
C TYR A 542 -2.12 1.18 28.80
N PRO A 543 -1.46 1.10 29.96
CA PRO A 543 -0.97 2.29 30.67
C PRO A 543 -0.03 3.15 29.81
N GLY A 544 -0.36 4.44 29.68
CA GLY A 544 0.40 5.38 28.85
C GLY A 544 -0.04 5.43 27.38
N GLN A 545 -1.03 4.63 26.97
CA GLN A 545 -1.60 4.72 25.63
C GLN A 545 -2.29 6.08 25.42
N ARG A 546 -1.95 6.75 24.31
CA ARG A 546 -2.72 7.90 23.83
C ARG A 546 -3.87 7.39 22.96
N LEU A 547 -5.05 7.91 23.20
CA LEU A 547 -6.28 7.59 22.49
C LEU A 547 -6.76 8.83 21.74
N ARG A 548 -6.93 8.69 20.43
CA ARG A 548 -7.66 9.67 19.64
C ARG A 548 -9.15 9.41 19.77
N VAL A 549 -9.88 10.38 20.28
CA VAL A 549 -11.34 10.35 20.42
C VAL A 549 -11.97 11.45 19.58
N ALA A 550 -13.07 11.15 18.91
CA ALA A 550 -13.91 12.14 18.27
C ALA A 550 -15.39 11.81 18.49
N GLY A 551 -16.24 12.82 18.39
CA GLY A 551 -17.68 12.66 18.53
C GLY A 551 -18.47 13.84 18.02
N ARG A 552 -19.79 13.68 18.04
CA ARG A 552 -20.76 14.74 17.72
C ARG A 552 -21.20 15.46 18.99
N GLY A 553 -21.56 16.74 18.86
CA GLY A 553 -21.99 17.59 19.95
C GLY A 553 -20.91 18.57 20.42
N VAL A 554 -21.24 19.33 21.46
CA VAL A 554 -20.35 20.29 22.11
C VAL A 554 -20.11 19.76 23.52
N PRO A 555 -18.89 19.27 23.84
CA PRO A 555 -18.58 18.83 25.19
C PRO A 555 -18.85 19.93 26.22
N ALA A 556 -19.41 19.55 27.36
CA ALA A 556 -19.64 20.50 28.46
C ALA A 556 -18.32 21.11 28.97
N GLU A 557 -18.38 22.28 29.61
CA GLU A 557 -17.21 22.87 30.25
C GLU A 557 -16.64 21.91 31.31
N GLY A 558 -15.35 21.61 31.24
CA GLY A 558 -14.71 20.63 32.13
C GLY A 558 -15.07 19.17 31.84
N ALA A 559 -15.70 18.87 30.69
CA ALA A 559 -16.00 17.50 30.28
C ALA A 559 -14.75 16.62 30.26
N ALA A 560 -14.97 15.33 30.51
CA ALA A 560 -13.94 14.31 30.54
C ALA A 560 -14.37 13.12 29.67
N LEU A 561 -13.38 12.43 29.11
CA LEU A 561 -13.58 11.09 28.58
C LEU A 561 -13.64 10.10 29.75
N GLU A 562 -14.80 9.49 29.94
CA GLU A 562 -15.00 8.38 30.86
C GLU A 562 -14.87 7.07 30.09
N LEU A 563 -13.91 6.24 30.47
CA LEU A 563 -13.70 4.91 29.91
C LEU A 563 -14.03 3.86 30.96
N SER A 564 -14.89 2.91 30.61
CA SER A 564 -15.24 1.76 31.44
C SER A 564 -14.37 0.56 31.04
N PHE A 565 -13.76 -0.08 32.02
CA PHE A 565 -12.91 -1.26 31.85
C PHE A 565 -13.43 -2.44 32.65
N ASP A 566 -13.29 -3.64 32.10
CA ASP A 566 -13.43 -4.87 32.87
C ASP A 566 -12.10 -5.20 33.56
N VAL A 567 -12.12 -5.21 34.89
CA VAL A 567 -10.98 -5.54 35.75
C VAL A 567 -11.43 -6.66 36.69
N ASN A 568 -11.00 -7.89 36.41
CA ASN A 568 -11.34 -9.08 37.19
C ASN A 568 -12.85 -9.30 37.35
N GLY A 569 -13.65 -9.02 36.32
CA GLY A 569 -15.12 -9.16 36.34
C GLY A 569 -15.86 -7.98 36.96
N ALA A 570 -15.15 -6.95 37.44
CA ALA A 570 -15.74 -5.70 37.93
C ALA A 570 -15.53 -4.56 36.93
N THR A 571 -16.53 -3.69 36.77
CA THR A 571 -16.40 -2.49 35.94
C THR A 571 -15.66 -1.40 36.71
N ARG A 572 -14.55 -0.91 36.16
CA ARG A 572 -13.80 0.24 36.65
C ARG A 572 -13.90 1.39 35.65
N VAL A 573 -14.32 2.56 36.12
CA VAL A 573 -14.38 3.77 35.28
C VAL A 573 -13.12 4.61 35.51
N VAL A 574 -12.47 5.04 34.42
CA VAL A 574 -11.35 5.99 34.43
C VAL A 574 -11.82 7.26 33.75
N ARG A 575 -11.72 8.39 34.46
CA ARG A 575 -12.14 9.71 33.97
C ARG A 575 -10.92 10.55 33.63
N THR A 576 -10.83 10.97 32.37
CA THR A 576 -9.69 11.74 31.83
C THR A 576 -10.19 13.07 31.27
N PRO A 577 -9.85 14.24 31.86
CA PRO A 577 -10.30 15.54 31.38
C PRO A 577 -9.94 15.79 29.91
N LEU A 578 -10.87 16.35 29.12
CA LEU A 578 -10.59 16.78 27.74
C LEU A 578 -9.74 18.07 27.72
N GLY A 579 -9.79 18.85 28.80
CA GLY A 579 -9.02 20.06 28.97
C GLY A 579 -9.63 21.27 28.27
N GLN A 580 -8.80 22.16 27.72
CA GLN A 580 -9.27 23.43 27.14
C GLN A 580 -9.81 23.24 25.70
N ALA A 581 -10.98 23.83 25.43
CA ALA A 581 -11.56 23.87 24.08
C ALA A 581 -10.77 24.82 23.16
N ILE A 582 -10.52 24.38 21.93
CA ILE A 582 -9.96 25.18 20.83
C ILE A 582 -10.96 25.14 19.66
N PRO A 583 -11.64 26.26 19.35
CA PRO A 583 -12.48 26.35 18.17
C PRO A 583 -11.67 26.15 16.89
N SER A 584 -11.97 25.11 16.11
CA SER A 584 -11.25 24.81 14.87
C SER A 584 -12.09 23.93 13.94
N PRO A 585 -12.13 24.19 12.62
CA PRO A 585 -12.80 23.33 11.64
C PRO A 585 -12.19 21.91 11.58
N LEU A 586 -10.97 21.73 12.12
CA LEU A 586 -10.31 20.42 12.22
C LEU A 586 -11.06 19.43 13.13
N ALA A 587 -11.96 19.88 14.01
CA ALA A 587 -12.80 18.97 14.80
C ALA A 587 -13.76 18.15 13.92
N THR A 588 -14.43 18.81 12.96
CA THR A 588 -15.29 18.17 11.95
C THR A 588 -14.50 17.14 11.15
N ARG A 589 -13.27 17.51 10.76
CA ARG A 589 -12.36 16.64 10.04
C ARG A 589 -11.94 15.42 10.83
N GLY A 590 -11.55 15.61 12.09
CA GLY A 590 -11.11 14.55 12.99
C GLY A 590 -12.19 13.47 13.17
N TYR A 591 -13.44 13.88 13.36
CA TYR A 591 -14.56 12.94 13.39
C TYR A 591 -14.74 12.23 12.04
N GLY A 592 -14.76 12.98 10.93
CA GLY A 592 -14.96 12.41 9.59
C GLY A 592 -13.91 11.37 9.20
N VAL A 593 -12.63 11.61 9.50
CA VAL A 593 -11.54 10.67 9.23
C VAL A 593 -11.72 9.37 10.02
N LEU A 594 -12.05 9.46 11.32
CA LEU A 594 -12.30 8.26 12.13
C LEU A 594 -13.54 7.50 11.67
N ALA A 595 -14.64 8.21 11.37
CA ALA A 595 -15.89 7.59 10.93
C ALA A 595 -15.70 6.84 9.60
N VAL A 596 -15.08 7.49 8.61
CA VAL A 596 -14.84 6.89 7.29
C VAL A 596 -13.90 5.70 7.41
N GLY A 597 -12.76 5.83 8.08
CA GLY A 597 -11.82 4.71 8.22
C GLY A 597 -12.44 3.47 8.87
N GLN A 598 -13.24 3.65 9.93
CA GLN A 598 -13.90 2.55 10.63
C GLN A 598 -15.06 1.93 9.82
N LEU A 599 -15.80 2.73 9.06
CA LEU A 599 -16.81 2.22 8.14
C LEU A 599 -16.14 1.49 6.97
N GLU A 600 -15.02 1.97 6.43
CA GLU A 600 -14.30 1.27 5.36
C GLU A 600 -13.69 -0.06 5.82
N GLU A 601 -13.27 -0.16 7.09
CA GLU A 601 -12.76 -1.41 7.68
C GLU A 601 -13.81 -2.54 7.73
N LEU A 602 -15.10 -2.19 7.70
CA LEU A 602 -16.24 -3.11 7.74
C LEU A 602 -16.96 -3.22 6.39
N ALA A 603 -16.40 -2.65 5.32
CA ALA A 603 -16.91 -2.83 3.97
C ALA A 603 -16.89 -4.33 3.58
N PRO A 604 -17.86 -4.82 2.78
CA PRO A 604 -18.91 -4.07 2.09
C PRO A 604 -20.14 -3.67 2.92
N VAL A 605 -20.33 -4.23 4.12
CA VAL A 605 -21.59 -4.05 4.87
C VAL A 605 -21.90 -2.57 5.11
N THR A 606 -20.88 -1.78 5.38
CA THR A 606 -20.92 -0.34 5.65
C THR A 606 -20.53 0.52 4.44
N GLU A 607 -20.32 -0.05 3.25
CA GLU A 607 -19.76 0.65 2.10
C GLU A 607 -20.59 1.88 1.67
N GLN A 608 -21.92 1.77 1.68
CA GLN A 608 -22.78 2.91 1.38
C GLN A 608 -22.61 4.02 2.43
N GLY A 609 -22.58 3.67 3.71
CA GLY A 609 -22.33 4.63 4.80
C GLY A 609 -20.95 5.27 4.67
N ALA A 610 -19.91 4.48 4.39
CA ALA A 610 -18.55 4.96 4.17
C ALA A 610 -18.50 6.01 3.05
N ARG A 611 -19.10 5.71 1.88
CA ARG A 611 -19.16 6.65 0.74
C ARG A 611 -19.82 7.98 1.12
N LYS A 612 -20.98 7.92 1.79
CA LYS A 612 -21.76 9.11 2.19
C LYS A 612 -21.06 9.97 3.25
N PHE A 613 -20.36 9.33 4.19
CA PHE A 613 -19.52 10.05 5.15
C PHE A 613 -18.27 10.64 4.47
N ALA A 614 -17.64 9.88 3.56
CA ALA A 614 -16.43 10.29 2.85
C ALA A 614 -16.66 11.52 1.97
N THR A 615 -17.75 11.57 1.21
CA THR A 615 -18.15 12.75 0.41
C THR A 615 -18.47 13.94 1.30
N HIS A 616 -19.31 13.77 2.33
CA HIS A 616 -19.71 14.85 3.25
C HIS A 616 -18.51 15.48 3.97
N PHE A 617 -17.63 14.65 4.52
CA PHE A 617 -16.46 15.12 5.24
C PHE A 617 -15.25 15.37 4.32
N ARG A 618 -15.34 15.15 3.00
CA ARG A 618 -14.21 15.20 2.05
C ARG A 618 -13.01 14.32 2.43
N VAL A 619 -13.24 13.07 2.85
CA VAL A 619 -12.20 12.09 3.18
C VAL A 619 -12.02 11.11 2.02
N PRO A 620 -10.96 11.20 1.22
CA PRO A 620 -10.61 10.14 0.28
C PRO A 620 -10.08 8.92 1.04
N GLY A 621 -10.28 7.72 0.48
CA GLY A 621 -9.98 6.46 1.13
C GLY A 621 -10.17 5.25 0.22
N LYS A 622 -10.59 4.12 0.79
CA LYS A 622 -10.85 2.88 0.04
C LYS A 622 -12.09 2.99 -0.86
N THR A 623 -13.09 3.78 -0.44
CA THR A 623 -14.40 3.86 -1.10
C THR A 623 -14.59 5.10 -1.98
N CYS A 624 -13.85 6.17 -1.71
CA CYS A 624 -13.90 7.43 -2.45
C CYS A 624 -12.50 7.92 -2.84
N SER A 625 -12.39 8.59 -3.98
CA SER A 625 -11.16 9.22 -4.48
C SER A 625 -11.40 10.69 -4.80
N LEU A 626 -10.34 11.48 -4.92
CA LEU A 626 -10.41 12.82 -5.49
C LEU A 626 -10.45 12.69 -7.02
N LEU A 627 -11.50 13.18 -7.67
CA LEU A 627 -11.62 13.23 -9.13
C LEU A 627 -11.55 14.68 -9.56
N MET A 628 -10.76 14.98 -10.59
CA MET A 628 -10.66 16.28 -11.23
C MET A 628 -11.06 16.18 -12.70
N LEU A 629 -12.21 16.74 -13.05
CA LEU A 629 -12.69 16.85 -14.44
C LEU A 629 -12.46 18.26 -14.99
N GLU A 630 -12.63 18.44 -16.31
CA GLU A 630 -12.32 19.72 -16.97
C GLU A 630 -13.33 20.82 -16.66
N SER A 631 -14.59 20.46 -16.49
CA SER A 631 -15.69 21.41 -16.32
C SER A 631 -16.77 20.87 -15.38
N GLN A 632 -17.61 21.77 -14.85
CA GLN A 632 -18.81 21.37 -14.10
C GLN A 632 -19.77 20.55 -14.98
N GLU A 633 -19.85 20.85 -16.28
CA GLU A 633 -20.66 20.09 -17.24
C GLU A 633 -20.21 18.62 -17.33
N ASP A 634 -18.90 18.33 -17.18
CA ASP A 634 -18.41 16.96 -17.13
C ASP A 634 -18.84 16.24 -15.85
N TYR A 635 -18.85 16.91 -14.70
CA TYR A 635 -19.37 16.32 -13.46
C TYR A 635 -20.87 16.00 -13.59
N ASP A 636 -21.64 16.94 -14.14
CA ASP A 636 -23.08 16.79 -14.36
C ASP A 636 -23.37 15.64 -15.34
N ARG A 637 -22.55 15.49 -16.40
CA ARG A 637 -22.64 14.39 -17.38
C ARG A 637 -22.51 13.01 -16.74
N PHE A 638 -21.68 12.88 -15.71
CA PHE A 638 -21.49 11.61 -15.00
C PHE A 638 -22.44 11.45 -13.80
N ALA A 639 -23.42 12.36 -13.64
CA ALA A 639 -24.31 12.41 -12.49
C ALA A 639 -23.55 12.42 -11.15
N ILE A 640 -22.40 13.12 -11.12
CA ILE A 640 -21.60 13.28 -9.91
C ILE A 640 -22.16 14.48 -9.15
N GLU A 641 -22.97 14.19 -8.13
CA GLU A 641 -23.47 15.22 -7.22
C GLU A 641 -22.33 15.72 -6.32
N THR A 642 -21.97 17.00 -6.46
CA THR A 642 -20.86 17.64 -5.71
C THR A 642 -21.26 18.12 -4.29
N GLY A 643 -22.52 17.87 -3.87
CA GLY A 643 -23.11 17.99 -2.52
C GLY A 643 -24.53 17.37 -2.55
N ASP A 644 -25.19 16.84 -1.52
CA ASP A 644 -25.26 17.14 -0.08
C ASP A 644 -25.66 15.87 0.70
N ASP A 645 -24.68 15.02 1.07
CA ASP A 645 -24.94 13.82 1.89
C ASP A 645 -25.24 14.14 3.38
N THR A 646 -25.41 15.43 3.67
CA THR A 646 -25.70 15.99 5.00
C THR A 646 -26.93 15.36 5.63
N ALA A 647 -28.03 15.19 4.90
CA ALA A 647 -29.25 14.58 5.45
C ALA A 647 -29.00 13.14 5.94
N PHE A 648 -28.22 12.36 5.19
CA PHE A 648 -27.83 11.02 5.59
C PHE A 648 -26.92 11.05 6.82
N VAL A 649 -25.86 11.88 6.79
CA VAL A 649 -24.90 11.99 7.91
C VAL A 649 -25.58 12.49 9.18
N GLN A 650 -26.50 13.46 9.10
CA GLN A 650 -27.23 13.96 10.27
C GLN A 650 -28.16 12.90 10.88
N SER A 651 -28.78 12.08 10.04
CA SER A 651 -29.74 11.04 10.47
C SER A 651 -29.09 9.72 10.92
N ASN A 652 -27.83 9.48 10.54
CA ASN A 652 -27.12 8.24 10.83
C ASN A 652 -25.86 8.50 11.65
N GLU A 653 -25.75 7.84 12.79
CA GLU A 653 -24.54 7.84 13.62
C GLU A 653 -23.55 6.80 13.10
N ALA A 654 -22.26 7.16 13.01
CA ALA A 654 -21.22 6.25 12.54
C ALA A 654 -21.08 5.05 13.48
N SER A 655 -21.07 5.28 14.78
CA SER A 655 -20.99 4.24 15.81
C SER A 655 -22.15 3.25 15.75
N ALA A 656 -23.36 3.72 15.41
CA ALA A 656 -24.54 2.85 15.23
C ALA A 656 -24.40 1.97 13.98
N LEU A 657 -23.97 2.53 12.85
CA LEU A 657 -23.70 1.76 11.62
C LEU A 657 -22.61 0.71 11.84
N ILE A 658 -21.53 1.09 12.52
CA ILE A 658 -20.41 0.20 12.88
C ILE A 658 -20.91 -0.91 13.81
N GLY A 659 -21.69 -0.59 14.84
CA GLY A 659 -22.24 -1.57 15.78
C GLY A 659 -23.16 -2.58 15.09
N ALA A 660 -24.07 -2.10 14.22
CA ALA A 660 -24.95 -2.96 13.44
C ALA A 660 -24.17 -3.88 12.49
N ALA A 661 -23.14 -3.34 11.83
CA ALA A 661 -22.29 -4.13 10.94
C ALA A 661 -21.51 -5.22 11.69
N LEU A 662 -20.91 -4.90 12.83
CA LEU A 662 -20.20 -5.87 13.67
C LEU A 662 -21.12 -7.00 14.14
N ALA A 663 -22.36 -6.68 14.54
CA ALA A 663 -23.36 -7.67 14.92
C ALA A 663 -23.78 -8.56 13.73
N ALA A 664 -23.86 -8.01 12.51
CA ALA A 664 -24.23 -8.77 11.32
C ALA A 664 -23.14 -9.72 10.81
N VAL A 665 -21.87 -9.46 11.14
CA VAL A 665 -20.70 -10.20 10.61
C VAL A 665 -19.96 -11.04 11.66
N GLU A 666 -20.54 -11.23 12.85
CA GLU A 666 -19.94 -12.01 13.92
C GLU A 666 -19.54 -13.42 13.42
N GLY A 667 -18.25 -13.74 13.49
CA GLY A 667 -17.67 -14.99 12.99
C GLY A 667 -17.49 -15.11 11.47
N ALA A 668 -17.95 -14.13 10.68
CA ALA A 668 -17.93 -14.16 9.21
C ALA A 668 -16.80 -13.32 8.57
N LEU A 669 -16.21 -12.35 9.28
CA LEU A 669 -15.08 -11.55 8.80
C LEU A 669 -13.84 -12.41 8.52
N GLY A 670 -13.14 -12.11 7.42
CA GLY A 670 -11.96 -12.84 6.98
C GLY A 670 -12.24 -14.27 6.47
N ASP A 671 -13.47 -14.60 6.06
CA ASP A 671 -13.77 -15.82 5.29
C ASP A 671 -13.43 -15.60 3.80
N PRO A 672 -12.43 -16.30 3.24
CA PRO A 672 -11.99 -16.09 1.85
C PRO A 672 -13.09 -16.35 0.82
N LYS A 673 -13.99 -17.32 1.07
CA LYS A 673 -15.09 -17.62 0.15
C LYS A 673 -16.11 -16.49 0.15
N ARG A 674 -16.48 -15.98 1.33
CA ARG A 674 -17.43 -14.87 1.42
C ARG A 674 -16.86 -13.58 0.81
N ALA A 675 -15.59 -13.28 1.07
CA ALA A 675 -14.91 -12.14 0.45
C ALA A 675 -14.92 -12.28 -1.08
N PHE A 676 -14.60 -13.47 -1.60
CA PHE A 676 -14.68 -13.74 -3.03
C PHE A 676 -16.10 -13.59 -3.60
N LEU A 677 -17.11 -14.14 -2.93
CA LEU A 677 -18.51 -14.03 -3.39
C LEU A 677 -18.99 -12.58 -3.41
N GLN A 678 -18.59 -11.77 -2.43
CA GLN A 678 -18.90 -10.34 -2.40
C GLN A 678 -18.23 -9.57 -3.54
N TRP A 679 -16.98 -9.91 -3.87
CA TRP A 679 -16.31 -9.38 -5.05
C TRP A 679 -17.04 -9.81 -6.33
N PHE A 680 -17.38 -11.10 -6.44
CA PHE A 680 -18.10 -11.65 -7.59
C PHE A 680 -19.46 -10.96 -7.80
N ASP A 681 -20.22 -10.72 -6.74
CA ASP A 681 -21.52 -10.04 -6.76
C ASP A 681 -21.41 -8.52 -7.05
N ARG A 682 -20.19 -7.96 -7.06
CA ARG A 682 -19.91 -6.59 -7.51
C ARG A 682 -19.51 -6.51 -8.97
N LEU A 683 -18.99 -7.58 -9.58
CA LEU A 683 -18.57 -7.58 -10.99
C LEU A 683 -19.62 -7.03 -11.96
N PRO A 684 -20.92 -7.38 -11.89
CA PRO A 684 -21.93 -6.81 -12.78
C PRO A 684 -22.12 -5.28 -12.67
N ARG A 685 -21.62 -4.68 -11.58
CA ARG A 685 -21.64 -3.23 -11.32
C ARG A 685 -20.28 -2.56 -11.59
N ALA A 686 -19.26 -3.33 -11.98
CA ALA A 686 -17.94 -2.78 -12.29
C ALA A 686 -18.03 -1.77 -13.43
N SER A 687 -17.29 -0.67 -13.32
CA SER A 687 -17.24 0.35 -14.36
C SER A 687 -16.44 -0.12 -15.57
N GLY A 688 -16.90 0.24 -16.77
CA GLY A 688 -16.16 0.04 -18.02
C GLY A 688 -16.31 -1.33 -18.69
N VAL A 689 -16.97 -2.31 -18.06
CA VAL A 689 -17.24 -3.65 -18.63
C VAL A 689 -18.59 -4.19 -18.14
N THR A 690 -19.32 -4.89 -19.01
CA THR A 690 -20.54 -5.62 -18.62
C THR A 690 -20.25 -7.12 -18.52
N PHE A 691 -20.62 -7.76 -17.42
CA PHE A 691 -20.48 -9.20 -17.25
C PHE A 691 -21.81 -9.92 -17.39
N THR A 692 -21.86 -10.94 -18.25
CA THR A 692 -23.02 -11.82 -18.42
C THR A 692 -22.61 -13.27 -18.14
N PHE A 693 -22.99 -13.78 -16.97
CA PHE A 693 -22.65 -15.14 -16.55
C PHE A 693 -23.69 -16.17 -17.03
N PRO A 694 -23.28 -17.44 -17.28
CA PRO A 694 -24.21 -18.52 -17.57
C PRO A 694 -25.26 -18.72 -16.46
N GLN A 695 -26.48 -19.14 -16.82
CA GLN A 695 -27.54 -19.39 -15.86
C GLN A 695 -27.12 -20.45 -14.83
N GLY A 696 -27.33 -20.15 -13.54
CA GLY A 696 -26.98 -21.06 -12.45
C GLY A 696 -25.50 -21.04 -12.04
N PHE A 697 -24.63 -20.37 -12.78
CA PHE A 697 -23.19 -20.31 -12.48
C PHE A 697 -22.90 -19.83 -11.05
N ARG A 698 -23.65 -18.83 -10.56
CA ARG A 698 -23.50 -18.33 -9.19
C ARG A 698 -23.72 -19.41 -8.12
N LYS A 699 -24.69 -20.31 -8.33
CA LYS A 699 -24.96 -21.45 -7.42
C LYS A 699 -23.80 -22.44 -7.41
N TRP A 700 -23.05 -22.53 -8.51
CA TRP A 700 -21.90 -23.43 -8.63
C TRP A 700 -20.72 -22.93 -7.80
N VAL A 701 -20.42 -21.63 -7.91
CA VAL A 701 -19.42 -20.97 -7.04
C VAL A 701 -19.81 -21.13 -5.56
N GLU A 702 -21.10 -21.07 -5.27
CA GLU A 702 -21.68 -21.30 -3.94
C GLU A 702 -21.50 -22.74 -3.43
N ALA A 703 -21.51 -23.74 -4.31
CA ALA A 703 -21.33 -25.14 -3.96
C ALA A 703 -19.86 -25.52 -3.69
N MET A 704 -18.89 -24.75 -4.19
CA MET A 704 -17.47 -24.99 -3.98
C MET A 704 -17.10 -24.89 -2.48
N PRO A 705 -16.21 -25.75 -1.95
CA PRO A 705 -15.80 -25.68 -0.55
C PRO A 705 -14.99 -24.41 -0.27
N SER A 706 -15.03 -23.90 0.98
CA SER A 706 -14.29 -22.67 1.33
C SER A 706 -12.79 -22.75 1.11
N ALA A 707 -12.22 -23.97 1.18
CA ALA A 707 -10.81 -24.22 0.89
C ALA A 707 -10.42 -23.86 -0.56
N SER A 708 -11.36 -23.92 -1.52
CA SER A 708 -11.11 -23.57 -2.92
C SER A 708 -10.77 -22.08 -3.11
N PHE A 709 -11.10 -21.23 -2.13
CA PHE A 709 -10.89 -19.77 -2.18
C PHE A 709 -9.65 -19.32 -1.40
N THR A 710 -8.82 -20.25 -0.92
CA THR A 710 -7.59 -19.95 -0.18
C THR A 710 -6.37 -20.29 -1.03
N VAL A 711 -5.63 -19.29 -1.50
CA VAL A 711 -4.40 -19.49 -2.28
C VAL A 711 -3.18 -19.31 -1.37
N LYS A 712 -2.52 -20.42 -1.03
CA LYS A 712 -1.31 -20.40 -0.20
C LYS A 712 -0.07 -20.33 -1.09
N ALA A 713 0.70 -19.25 -0.95
CA ALA A 713 2.05 -19.22 -1.50
C ALA A 713 2.99 -20.05 -0.61
N PRO A 714 3.75 -21.01 -1.18
CA PRO A 714 4.82 -21.70 -0.45
C PRO A 714 5.96 -20.72 -0.16
N PRO A 715 6.71 -20.89 0.94
CA PRO A 715 7.87 -20.06 1.22
C PRO A 715 8.88 -20.07 0.08
N LEU A 716 9.40 -18.89 -0.29
CA LEU A 716 10.42 -18.76 -1.31
C LEU A 716 11.79 -19.22 -0.82
N ALA A 717 12.45 -20.07 -1.60
CA ALA A 717 13.79 -20.58 -1.29
C ALA A 717 14.88 -19.65 -1.82
N VAL A 718 15.01 -18.46 -1.23
CA VAL A 718 16.05 -17.47 -1.58
C VAL A 718 17.41 -17.94 -1.07
N LYS A 719 18.47 -17.74 -1.85
CA LYS A 719 19.84 -18.17 -1.49
C LYS A 719 20.75 -16.99 -1.15
N ARG A 720 20.56 -15.83 -1.76
CA ARG A 720 21.38 -14.62 -1.60
C ARG A 720 20.64 -13.62 -0.73
N ARG A 721 20.99 -13.62 0.57
CA ARG A 721 20.45 -12.67 1.55
C ARG A 721 21.43 -11.55 1.89
N ASP A 722 22.71 -11.76 1.64
CA ASP A 722 23.75 -10.82 2.06
C ASP A 722 23.89 -9.63 1.11
N ARG A 723 23.98 -8.43 1.69
CA ARG A 723 24.27 -7.18 0.99
C ARG A 723 25.57 -7.27 0.19
N ALA A 724 26.58 -7.98 0.71
CA ALA A 724 27.87 -8.16 0.05
C ALA A 724 27.77 -8.89 -1.30
N ALA A 725 26.73 -9.71 -1.50
CA ALA A 725 26.49 -10.43 -2.76
C ALA A 725 25.75 -9.59 -3.82
N THR A 726 25.34 -8.36 -3.47
CA THR A 726 24.59 -7.45 -4.33
C THR A 726 25.54 -6.42 -4.96
N PRO A 727 25.48 -6.15 -6.27
CA PRO A 727 26.32 -5.15 -6.92
C PRO A 727 26.18 -3.75 -6.29
N LYS A 728 27.27 -2.97 -6.23
CA LYS A 728 27.29 -1.65 -5.58
C LYS A 728 26.25 -0.68 -6.13
N ALA A 729 26.04 -0.68 -7.44
CA ALA A 729 25.01 0.14 -8.08
C ALA A 729 23.59 -0.18 -7.57
N VAL A 730 23.26 -1.46 -7.41
CA VAL A 730 21.97 -1.91 -6.87
C VAL A 730 21.86 -1.56 -5.38
N GLN A 731 22.93 -1.72 -4.60
CA GLN A 731 22.93 -1.31 -3.19
C GLN A 731 22.68 0.19 -3.02
N ASP A 732 23.31 1.02 -3.86
CA ASP A 732 23.15 2.47 -3.80
C ASP A 732 21.75 2.89 -4.27
N ALA A 733 21.18 2.20 -5.26
CA ALA A 733 19.81 2.39 -5.70
C ALA A 733 18.79 2.05 -4.60
N LEU A 734 18.94 0.89 -3.94
CA LEU A 734 18.10 0.47 -2.81
C LEU A 734 18.17 1.49 -1.66
N ALA A 735 19.38 1.90 -1.25
CA ALA A 735 19.57 2.83 -0.13
C ALA A 735 19.01 4.24 -0.40
N ARG A 736 18.91 4.64 -1.67
CA ARG A 736 18.38 5.94 -2.10
C ARG A 736 16.94 5.88 -2.60
N HIS A 737 16.32 4.69 -2.62
CA HIS A 737 15.05 4.44 -3.32
C HIS A 737 15.05 4.96 -4.77
N ALA A 738 16.20 4.88 -5.44
CA ALA A 738 16.34 5.28 -6.84
C ALA A 738 16.10 4.06 -7.74
N MET A 739 14.85 3.60 -7.76
CA MET A 739 14.45 2.34 -8.39
C MET A 739 14.35 2.48 -9.91
N ASP A 740 15.43 2.12 -10.60
CA ASP A 740 15.48 2.04 -12.06
C ASP A 740 15.06 0.65 -12.56
N TYR A 741 14.09 0.59 -13.47
CA TYR A 741 13.56 -0.69 -13.94
C TYR A 741 14.63 -1.57 -14.61
N ASP A 742 15.49 -0.99 -15.46
CA ASP A 742 16.46 -1.76 -16.25
C ASP A 742 17.57 -2.35 -15.37
N LEU A 743 18.03 -1.58 -14.39
CA LEU A 743 18.99 -2.03 -13.39
C LEU A 743 18.46 -3.25 -12.62
N PHE A 744 17.22 -3.19 -12.13
CA PHE A 744 16.63 -4.27 -11.33
C PHE A 744 16.18 -5.46 -12.18
N ALA A 745 15.73 -5.24 -13.41
CA ALA A 745 15.47 -6.32 -14.36
C ALA A 745 16.75 -7.08 -14.71
N GLY A 746 17.85 -6.37 -14.98
CA GLY A 746 19.16 -6.98 -15.23
C GLY A 746 19.69 -7.75 -14.02
N GLU A 747 19.53 -7.22 -12.81
CA GLU A 747 19.89 -7.92 -11.57
C GLU A 747 19.02 -9.17 -11.34
N ALA A 748 17.72 -9.10 -11.61
CA ALA A 748 16.82 -10.25 -11.51
C ALA A 748 17.21 -11.37 -12.49
N GLU A 749 17.53 -11.03 -13.75
CA GLU A 749 18.00 -12.01 -14.74
C GLU A 749 19.33 -12.67 -14.33
N ARG A 750 20.26 -11.88 -13.77
CA ARG A 750 21.52 -12.40 -13.23
C ARG A 750 21.26 -13.39 -12.10
N ARG A 751 20.42 -13.01 -11.12
CA ARG A 751 20.03 -13.87 -10.00
C ARG A 751 19.26 -15.12 -10.43
N LEU A 752 18.43 -15.02 -11.48
CA LEU A 752 17.72 -16.16 -12.05
C LEU A 752 18.70 -17.23 -12.55
N ARG A 753 19.76 -16.81 -13.26
CA ARG A 753 20.79 -17.71 -13.77
C ARG A 753 21.68 -18.29 -12.66
N GLU A 754 22.01 -17.49 -11.65
CA GLU A 754 23.00 -17.88 -10.63
C GLU A 754 22.42 -18.53 -9.37
N ALA A 755 21.17 -18.22 -9.00
CA ALA A 755 20.58 -18.61 -7.72
C ALA A 755 19.17 -19.20 -7.86
N GLY A 756 18.40 -18.75 -8.86
CA GLY A 756 17.10 -19.31 -9.24
C GLY A 756 15.94 -18.32 -9.14
N PRO A 757 14.70 -18.80 -9.37
CA PRO A 757 13.49 -17.98 -9.44
C PRO A 757 13.22 -17.10 -8.21
N ALA A 758 13.42 -17.63 -7.00
CA ALA A 758 13.12 -16.91 -5.76
C ALA A 758 13.98 -15.66 -5.59
N ASP A 759 15.30 -15.78 -5.80
CA ASP A 759 16.24 -14.66 -5.74
C ASP A 759 15.97 -13.60 -6.81
N ALA A 760 15.58 -14.02 -8.01
CA ALA A 760 15.20 -13.13 -9.10
C ALA A 760 13.91 -12.35 -8.79
N LEU A 761 12.90 -13.05 -8.27
CA LEU A 761 11.63 -12.42 -7.88
C LEU A 761 11.82 -11.44 -6.72
N LYS A 762 12.70 -11.74 -5.76
CA LYS A 762 13.05 -10.82 -4.68
C LYS A 762 13.56 -9.49 -5.20
N ALA A 763 14.46 -9.50 -6.18
CA ALA A 763 14.96 -8.27 -6.80
C ALA A 763 13.83 -7.48 -7.49
N LEU A 764 12.99 -8.13 -8.31
CA LEU A 764 11.88 -7.45 -9.00
C LEU A 764 10.80 -6.94 -8.03
N SER A 765 10.57 -7.64 -6.92
CA SER A 765 9.56 -7.23 -5.94
C SER A 765 9.89 -5.88 -5.29
N ALA A 766 11.16 -5.46 -5.27
CA ALA A 766 11.56 -4.14 -4.79
C ALA A 766 10.95 -3.00 -5.64
N LEU A 767 10.75 -3.23 -6.95
CA LEU A 767 10.05 -2.27 -7.81
C LEU A 767 8.57 -2.13 -7.39
N VAL A 768 7.93 -3.24 -7.03
CA VAL A 768 6.54 -3.25 -6.55
C VAL A 768 6.42 -2.59 -5.18
N GLU A 769 7.41 -2.76 -4.29
CA GLU A 769 7.46 -2.06 -2.99
C GLU A 769 7.48 -0.54 -3.16
N GLU A 770 8.28 -0.04 -4.11
CA GLU A 770 8.40 1.40 -4.38
C GLU A 770 7.15 1.98 -5.06
N SER A 771 6.42 1.17 -5.83
CA SER A 771 5.24 1.61 -6.59
C SER A 771 4.10 0.59 -6.52
N PRO A 772 3.51 0.37 -5.32
CA PRO A 772 2.53 -0.70 -5.11
C PRO A 772 1.20 -0.46 -5.83
N GLY A 773 0.91 0.79 -6.20
CA GLY A 773 -0.26 1.16 -7.02
C GLY A 773 -0.06 1.01 -8.53
N ASP A 774 1.15 0.71 -9.02
CA ASP A 774 1.39 0.53 -10.45
C ASP A 774 0.96 -0.87 -10.91
N ALA A 775 -0.28 -0.95 -11.40
CA ALA A 775 -0.85 -2.19 -11.92
C ALA A 775 -0.13 -2.74 -13.16
N VAL A 776 0.54 -1.89 -13.95
CA VAL A 776 1.31 -2.35 -15.13
C VAL A 776 2.58 -3.06 -14.65
N LEU A 777 3.27 -2.47 -13.69
CA LEU A 777 4.43 -3.08 -13.04
C LEU A 777 4.07 -4.36 -12.30
N ALA A 778 3.00 -4.36 -11.49
CA ALA A 778 2.53 -5.55 -10.79
C ALA A 778 2.21 -6.70 -11.75
N ARG A 779 1.58 -6.40 -12.91
CA ARG A 779 1.31 -7.39 -13.96
C ARG A 779 2.59 -7.92 -14.60
N ASP A 780 3.54 -7.04 -14.90
CA ASP A 780 4.83 -7.42 -15.47
C ASP A 780 5.63 -8.38 -14.56
N VAL A 781 5.72 -8.03 -13.28
CA VAL A 781 6.35 -8.89 -12.27
C VAL A 781 5.56 -10.19 -12.08
N GLY A 782 4.22 -10.14 -12.14
CA GLY A 782 3.35 -11.32 -12.09
C GLY A 782 3.57 -12.29 -13.26
N ILE A 783 3.72 -11.76 -14.48
CA ILE A 783 4.06 -12.53 -15.67
C ILE A 783 5.43 -13.20 -15.50
N SER A 784 6.41 -12.45 -14.99
CA SER A 784 7.77 -12.96 -14.72
C SER A 784 7.73 -14.09 -13.69
N ALA A 785 7.04 -13.90 -12.56
CA ALA A 785 6.84 -14.90 -11.52
C ALA A 785 6.16 -16.18 -12.05
N MET A 786 5.08 -16.03 -12.83
CA MET A 786 4.35 -17.15 -13.42
C MET A 786 5.23 -17.99 -14.34
N THR A 787 6.08 -17.35 -15.15
CA THR A 787 7.01 -18.02 -16.07
C THR A 787 8.17 -18.69 -15.35
N TRP A 788 8.60 -18.16 -14.21
CA TRP A 788 9.62 -18.81 -13.38
C TRP A 788 9.07 -19.92 -12.47
N GLY A 789 7.79 -20.29 -12.63
CA GLY A 789 7.14 -21.36 -11.88
C GLY A 789 6.59 -20.93 -10.51
N LEU A 790 6.60 -19.64 -10.20
CA LEU A 790 6.12 -19.05 -8.94
C LEU A 790 4.65 -18.61 -9.10
N ALA A 791 3.78 -19.57 -9.43
CA ALA A 791 2.39 -19.29 -9.80
C ALA A 791 1.53 -18.73 -8.65
N ALA A 792 1.86 -19.03 -7.39
CA ALA A 792 1.13 -18.47 -6.24
C ALA A 792 1.44 -16.98 -6.04
N ASP A 793 2.70 -16.58 -6.17
CA ASP A 793 3.10 -15.17 -6.14
C ASP A 793 2.48 -14.39 -7.30
N ALA A 794 2.51 -14.98 -8.51
CA ALA A 794 1.86 -14.40 -9.68
C ALA A 794 0.36 -14.19 -9.47
N TYR A 795 -0.35 -15.16 -8.88
CA TYR A 795 -1.77 -15.04 -8.56
C TYR A 795 -2.05 -13.80 -7.69
N HIS A 796 -1.29 -13.57 -6.63
CA HIS A 796 -1.51 -12.44 -5.72
C HIS A 796 -1.29 -11.09 -6.40
N LEU A 797 -0.28 -11.00 -7.29
CA LEU A 797 -0.06 -9.81 -8.11
C LEU A 797 -1.22 -9.58 -9.10
N PHE A 798 -1.64 -10.62 -9.83
CA PHE A 798 -2.76 -10.49 -10.76
C PHE A 798 -4.09 -10.21 -10.05
N ARG A 799 -4.29 -10.70 -8.83
CA ARG A 799 -5.49 -10.40 -8.02
C ARG A 799 -5.58 -8.90 -7.75
N ARG A 800 -4.47 -8.29 -7.31
CA ARG A 800 -4.36 -6.83 -7.08
C ARG A 800 -4.65 -6.05 -8.35
N VAL A 801 -4.09 -6.48 -9.49
CA VAL A 801 -4.35 -5.85 -10.79
C VAL A 801 -5.83 -5.95 -11.19
N ALA A 802 -6.47 -7.11 -11.01
CA ALA A 802 -7.88 -7.32 -11.36
C ALA A 802 -8.84 -6.52 -10.47
N GLU A 803 -8.49 -6.31 -9.20
CA GLU A 803 -9.22 -5.45 -8.27
C GLU A 803 -9.09 -3.97 -8.66
N ALA A 804 -7.90 -3.52 -9.04
CA ALA A 804 -7.66 -2.15 -9.46
C ALA A 804 -8.21 -1.83 -10.85
N ARG A 805 -8.16 -2.81 -11.78
CA ARG A 805 -8.48 -2.65 -13.20
C ARG A 805 -9.37 -3.79 -13.71
N PRO A 806 -10.65 -3.85 -13.28
CA PRO A 806 -11.56 -4.93 -13.66
C PRO A 806 -11.94 -4.97 -15.16
N HIS A 807 -11.63 -3.91 -15.91
CA HIS A 807 -11.88 -3.80 -17.34
C HIS A 807 -10.71 -4.32 -18.22
N GLU A 808 -9.66 -4.88 -17.62
CA GLU A 808 -8.51 -5.48 -18.31
C GLU A 808 -8.62 -7.02 -18.35
N PRO A 809 -9.10 -7.62 -19.46
CA PRO A 809 -9.38 -9.06 -19.57
C PRO A 809 -8.17 -9.97 -19.34
N GLN A 810 -6.98 -9.54 -19.77
CA GLN A 810 -5.75 -10.33 -19.71
C GLN A 810 -5.42 -10.82 -18.29
N THR A 811 -5.80 -10.04 -17.28
CA THR A 811 -5.55 -10.37 -15.88
C THR A 811 -6.39 -11.57 -15.42
N TYR A 812 -7.63 -11.71 -15.89
CA TYR A 812 -8.48 -12.87 -15.58
C TYR A 812 -7.96 -14.16 -16.22
N ARG A 813 -7.41 -14.08 -17.43
CA ARG A 813 -6.69 -15.19 -18.06
C ARG A 813 -5.49 -15.62 -17.22
N ALA A 814 -4.67 -14.66 -16.81
CA ALA A 814 -3.47 -14.91 -16.01
C ALA A 814 -3.79 -15.51 -14.63
N LEU A 815 -4.88 -15.05 -13.98
CA LEU A 815 -5.43 -15.64 -12.76
C LEU A 815 -5.83 -17.10 -12.96
N GLY A 816 -6.63 -17.40 -13.99
CA GLY A 816 -7.06 -18.76 -14.32
C GLY A 816 -5.87 -19.69 -14.59
N GLN A 817 -4.87 -19.22 -15.35
CA GLN A 817 -3.65 -19.97 -15.64
C GLN A 817 -2.81 -20.23 -14.39
N SER A 818 -2.62 -19.21 -13.54
CA SER A 818 -1.86 -19.34 -12.29
C SER A 818 -2.49 -20.39 -11.37
N LEU A 819 -3.81 -20.35 -11.20
CA LEU A 819 -4.55 -21.30 -10.36
C LEU A 819 -4.54 -22.72 -10.95
N ALA A 820 -4.69 -22.86 -12.27
CA ALA A 820 -4.62 -24.16 -12.93
C ALA A 820 -3.23 -24.81 -12.81
N ARG A 821 -2.15 -24.01 -12.80
CA ARG A 821 -0.78 -24.49 -12.55
C ARG A 821 -0.57 -24.93 -11.10
N LEU A 822 -1.28 -24.30 -10.16
CA LEU A 822 -1.29 -24.69 -8.73
C LEU A 822 -2.20 -25.90 -8.45
N GLY A 823 -2.98 -26.37 -9.42
CA GLY A 823 -3.99 -27.40 -9.24
C GLY A 823 -5.23 -26.93 -8.47
N LEU A 824 -5.39 -25.63 -8.23
CA LEU A 824 -6.55 -25.00 -7.61
C LEU A 824 -7.67 -24.82 -8.65
N ASN A 825 -8.10 -25.95 -9.22
CA ASN A 825 -8.92 -25.97 -10.43
C ASN A 825 -10.30 -25.35 -10.23
N ASP A 826 -10.93 -25.53 -9.06
CA ASP A 826 -12.23 -24.90 -8.74
C ASP A 826 -12.21 -23.40 -9.01
N LEU A 827 -11.26 -22.69 -8.40
CA LEU A 827 -11.13 -21.25 -8.55
C LEU A 827 -10.64 -20.86 -9.95
N ALA A 828 -9.80 -21.71 -10.57
CA ALA A 828 -9.38 -21.51 -11.96
C ALA A 828 -10.57 -21.50 -12.92
N LEU A 829 -11.51 -22.46 -12.79
CA LEU A 829 -12.76 -22.50 -13.55
C LEU A 829 -13.52 -21.17 -13.40
N VAL A 830 -13.57 -20.62 -12.17
CA VAL A 830 -14.30 -19.37 -11.93
C VAL A 830 -13.69 -18.19 -12.66
N TYR A 831 -12.36 -18.01 -12.59
CA TYR A 831 -11.72 -16.88 -13.28
C TYR A 831 -11.74 -17.00 -14.80
N PHE A 832 -11.67 -18.23 -15.36
CA PHE A 832 -11.91 -18.43 -16.80
C PHE A 832 -13.33 -18.00 -17.20
N GLU A 833 -14.34 -18.33 -16.39
CA GLU A 833 -15.72 -17.92 -16.67
C GLU A 833 -15.95 -16.43 -16.49
N VAL A 834 -15.30 -15.78 -15.50
CA VAL A 834 -15.28 -14.31 -15.39
C VAL A 834 -14.72 -13.68 -16.67
N GLY A 835 -13.60 -14.20 -17.16
CA GLY A 835 -13.01 -13.77 -18.42
C GLY A 835 -13.93 -13.96 -19.64
N LEU A 836 -14.70 -15.05 -19.72
CA LEU A 836 -15.64 -15.28 -20.83
C LEU A 836 -16.95 -14.50 -20.70
N ALA A 837 -17.36 -14.16 -19.47
CA ALA A 837 -18.57 -13.42 -19.17
C ALA A 837 -18.47 -11.93 -19.53
N GLY A 838 -17.27 -11.36 -19.56
CA GLY A 838 -17.07 -9.94 -19.87
C GLY A 838 -17.32 -9.58 -21.34
N ALA A 839 -18.04 -8.50 -21.56
CA ALA A 839 -18.15 -7.80 -22.84
C ALA A 839 -16.96 -6.85 -22.98
N TRP A 840 -15.86 -7.37 -23.54
CA TRP A 840 -14.61 -6.65 -23.69
C TRP A 840 -14.62 -5.73 -24.91
N ASP A 841 -13.83 -4.68 -24.81
CA ASP A 841 -13.56 -3.76 -25.92
C ASP A 841 -12.91 -4.50 -27.11
N ALA A 842 -13.16 -4.05 -28.33
CA ALA A 842 -12.63 -4.66 -29.55
C ALA A 842 -11.09 -4.63 -29.61
N ARG A 843 -10.44 -3.70 -28.89
CA ARG A 843 -8.96 -3.63 -28.75
C ARG A 843 -8.31 -4.87 -28.12
N PHE A 844 -9.11 -5.77 -27.55
CA PHE A 844 -8.64 -7.04 -27.00
C PHE A 844 -8.78 -8.21 -27.98
N GLY A 845 -9.15 -7.96 -29.24
CA GLY A 845 -9.11 -8.90 -30.36
C GLY A 845 -9.55 -10.33 -30.02
N ASP A 846 -8.66 -11.29 -30.27
CA ASP A 846 -8.90 -12.74 -30.06
C ASP A 846 -8.89 -13.18 -28.58
N PHE A 847 -8.91 -12.26 -27.61
CA PHE A 847 -8.84 -12.59 -26.19
C PHE A 847 -9.83 -13.67 -25.78
N ARG A 848 -11.11 -13.54 -26.17
CA ARG A 848 -12.15 -14.50 -25.79
C ARG A 848 -11.84 -15.89 -26.33
N ARG A 849 -11.33 -15.98 -27.55
CA ARG A 849 -10.99 -17.25 -28.20
C ARG A 849 -9.77 -17.89 -27.54
N ILE A 850 -8.72 -17.13 -27.28
CA ILE A 850 -7.51 -17.60 -26.60
C ILE A 850 -7.83 -18.04 -25.16
N LEU A 851 -8.64 -17.27 -24.43
CA LEU A 851 -9.11 -17.65 -23.10
C LEU A 851 -9.91 -18.95 -23.15
N ALA A 852 -10.81 -19.11 -24.13
CA ALA A 852 -11.58 -20.34 -24.32
C ALA A 852 -10.66 -21.54 -24.62
N MET A 853 -9.56 -21.37 -25.35
CA MET A 853 -8.57 -22.45 -25.57
C MET A 853 -7.90 -22.89 -24.28
N ASP A 854 -7.45 -21.94 -23.45
CA ASP A 854 -6.86 -22.24 -22.13
C ASP A 854 -7.88 -22.91 -21.19
N TYR A 855 -9.12 -22.44 -21.23
CA TYR A 855 -10.20 -22.99 -20.41
C TYR A 855 -10.55 -24.43 -20.85
N LEU A 856 -10.67 -24.66 -22.16
CA LEU A 856 -10.96 -25.97 -22.72
C LEU A 856 -9.86 -26.99 -22.38
N ASP A 857 -8.59 -26.58 -22.35
CA ASP A 857 -7.50 -27.45 -21.90
C ASP A 857 -7.70 -27.94 -20.46
N LEU A 858 -8.06 -27.04 -19.53
CA LEU A 858 -8.39 -27.43 -18.16
C LEU A 858 -9.61 -28.36 -18.10
N LEU A 859 -10.66 -28.05 -18.86
CA LEU A 859 -11.88 -28.87 -18.91
C LEU A 859 -11.61 -30.28 -19.46
N ARG A 860 -10.80 -30.42 -20.50
CA ARG A 860 -10.34 -31.72 -21.04
C ARG A 860 -9.50 -32.48 -20.02
N ARG A 861 -8.58 -31.82 -19.31
CA ARG A 861 -7.84 -32.45 -18.21
C ARG A 861 -8.76 -32.97 -17.10
N ILE A 862 -9.83 -32.26 -16.77
CA ILE A 862 -10.85 -32.72 -15.82
C ILE A 862 -11.63 -33.92 -16.37
N GLN A 863 -12.03 -33.89 -17.64
CA GLN A 863 -12.72 -35.00 -18.31
C GLN A 863 -11.89 -36.28 -18.31
N ASP A 864 -10.60 -36.16 -18.63
CA ASP A 864 -9.60 -37.22 -18.64
C ASP A 864 -9.20 -37.71 -17.23
N GLY A 865 -9.68 -37.08 -16.16
CA GLY A 865 -9.31 -37.40 -14.78
C GLY A 865 -7.89 -36.96 -14.38
N LYS A 866 -7.22 -36.14 -15.19
CA LYS A 866 -5.89 -35.56 -14.92
C LYS A 866 -5.94 -34.34 -13.99
N ALA A 867 -7.13 -33.79 -13.77
CA ALA A 867 -7.37 -32.66 -12.87
C ALA A 867 -8.67 -32.88 -12.07
N ALA A 868 -8.65 -32.57 -10.78
CA ALA A 868 -9.80 -32.72 -9.89
C ALA A 868 -10.51 -31.37 -9.65
N THR A 869 -11.82 -31.41 -9.48
CA THR A 869 -12.66 -30.26 -9.10
C THR A 869 -13.87 -30.75 -8.31
N SER A 870 -14.37 -29.93 -7.39
CA SER A 870 -15.60 -30.20 -6.64
C SER A 870 -16.86 -30.14 -7.51
N VAL A 871 -16.77 -29.55 -8.70
CA VAL A 871 -17.89 -29.34 -9.63
C VAL A 871 -17.70 -30.09 -10.96
N ALA A 872 -17.14 -31.30 -10.92
CA ALA A 872 -16.79 -32.07 -12.12
C ALA A 872 -17.95 -32.28 -13.13
N PRO A 873 -19.20 -32.61 -12.73
CA PRO A 873 -20.29 -32.76 -13.69
C PRO A 873 -20.56 -31.50 -14.51
N LEU A 874 -20.42 -30.33 -13.89
CA LEU A 874 -20.64 -29.03 -14.52
C LEU A 874 -19.50 -28.69 -15.48
N ALA A 875 -18.24 -28.93 -15.05
CA ALA A 875 -17.08 -28.76 -15.91
C ALA A 875 -17.21 -29.60 -17.19
N ARG A 876 -17.69 -30.85 -17.09
CA ARG A 876 -17.92 -31.72 -18.27
C ARG A 876 -18.99 -31.15 -19.20
N ALA A 877 -20.10 -30.65 -18.67
CA ALA A 877 -21.16 -30.03 -19.47
C ALA A 877 -20.66 -28.76 -20.17
N ARG A 878 -19.88 -27.94 -19.45
CA ARG A 878 -19.36 -26.67 -19.97
C ARG A 878 -18.35 -26.84 -21.09
N ALA A 879 -17.59 -27.93 -21.10
CA ALA A 879 -16.59 -28.22 -22.15
C ALA A 879 -17.17 -28.17 -23.56
N VAL A 880 -18.41 -28.65 -23.76
CA VAL A 880 -19.09 -28.65 -25.06
C VAL A 880 -19.35 -27.23 -25.57
N ASP A 881 -19.73 -26.32 -24.69
CA ASP A 881 -19.96 -24.91 -25.05
C ASP A 881 -18.65 -24.20 -25.38
N VAL A 882 -17.63 -24.41 -24.56
CA VAL A 882 -16.32 -23.77 -24.71
C VAL A 882 -15.62 -24.28 -25.97
N GLU A 883 -15.72 -25.58 -26.28
CA GLU A 883 -15.21 -26.17 -27.51
C GLU A 883 -15.85 -25.54 -28.76
N ARG A 884 -17.16 -25.29 -28.74
CA ARG A 884 -17.85 -24.56 -29.81
C ARG A 884 -17.34 -23.12 -29.95
N GLN A 885 -17.01 -22.43 -28.85
CA GLN A 885 -16.46 -21.08 -28.89
C GLN A 885 -15.03 -21.01 -29.42
N VAL A 886 -14.20 -22.03 -29.15
CA VAL A 886 -12.84 -22.11 -29.71
C VAL A 886 -12.89 -22.21 -31.24
N GLY A 887 -13.80 -23.02 -31.78
CA GLY A 887 -13.98 -23.14 -33.24
C GLY A 887 -12.75 -23.69 -33.98
N ILE A 888 -11.85 -24.39 -33.28
CA ILE A 888 -10.68 -25.10 -33.83
C ILE A 888 -10.81 -26.55 -33.37
N GLY A 889 -11.12 -27.48 -34.28
CA GLY A 889 -11.22 -28.89 -33.94
C GLY A 889 -9.84 -29.52 -33.71
N ARG A 890 -8.97 -29.43 -34.72
CA ARG A 890 -7.59 -29.91 -34.69
C ARG A 890 -6.70 -28.97 -35.49
N ALA A 891 -5.48 -28.73 -35.00
CA ALA A 891 -4.45 -28.03 -35.76
C ALA A 891 -3.07 -28.59 -35.43
N ASP A 892 -2.20 -28.64 -36.43
CA ASP A 892 -0.83 -29.14 -36.25
C ASP A 892 0.06 -28.14 -35.53
N VAL A 893 -0.13 -26.83 -35.78
CA VAL A 893 0.56 -25.74 -35.08
C VAL A 893 -0.44 -24.62 -34.78
N VAL A 894 -0.46 -24.16 -33.53
CA VAL A 894 -1.10 -22.91 -33.10
C VAL A 894 -0.05 -22.05 -32.42
N VAL A 895 0.02 -20.78 -32.77
CA VAL A 895 0.88 -19.79 -32.11
C VAL A 895 -0.01 -18.67 -31.59
N MET A 896 0.19 -18.29 -30.34
CA MET A 896 -0.50 -17.16 -29.71
C MET A 896 0.55 -16.23 -29.11
N ILE A 897 0.40 -14.92 -29.30
CA ILE A 897 1.21 -13.93 -28.60
C ILE A 897 0.34 -12.93 -27.84
N THR A 898 0.79 -12.56 -26.65
CA THR A 898 0.17 -11.54 -25.79
C THR A 898 1.25 -10.66 -25.20
N TRP A 899 0.96 -9.41 -24.82
CA TRP A 899 1.95 -8.54 -24.19
C TRP A 899 1.43 -7.80 -22.95
N ASN A 900 2.36 -7.30 -22.14
CA ASN A 900 2.09 -6.72 -20.81
C ASN A 900 1.68 -5.23 -20.82
N THR A 901 1.95 -4.48 -21.89
CA THR A 901 1.73 -3.01 -22.00
C THR A 901 0.49 -2.67 -22.86
N ASP A 902 -0.28 -1.64 -22.47
CA ASP A 902 -1.46 -1.18 -23.26
C ASP A 902 -1.00 -0.37 -24.47
N ALA A 903 -1.86 -0.22 -25.47
CA ALA A 903 -1.70 0.66 -26.62
C ALA A 903 -0.35 0.48 -27.35
N THR A 904 0.23 -0.72 -27.27
CA THR A 904 1.49 -1.07 -27.91
C THR A 904 1.19 -1.84 -29.19
N ASP A 905 1.88 -1.50 -30.28
CA ASP A 905 1.75 -2.19 -31.55
C ASP A 905 2.82 -3.29 -31.67
N VAL A 906 2.36 -4.55 -31.63
CA VAL A 906 3.18 -5.75 -31.73
C VAL A 906 2.55 -6.73 -32.71
N ASP A 907 3.16 -6.89 -33.89
CA ASP A 907 2.70 -7.84 -34.91
C ASP A 907 3.35 -9.22 -34.72
N LEU A 908 2.56 -10.28 -34.85
CA LEU A 908 3.00 -11.65 -35.01
C LEU A 908 3.44 -11.92 -36.44
N HIS A 909 4.67 -12.41 -36.57
CA HIS A 909 5.22 -12.89 -37.83
C HIS A 909 5.57 -14.37 -37.70
N VAL A 910 5.06 -15.21 -38.62
CA VAL A 910 5.39 -16.63 -38.71
C VAL A 910 5.97 -16.91 -40.09
N ILE A 911 7.27 -17.23 -40.13
CA ILE A 911 7.95 -17.68 -41.34
C ILE A 911 7.85 -19.20 -41.41
N GLU A 912 7.25 -19.71 -42.49
CA GLU A 912 6.94 -21.10 -42.75
C GLU A 912 8.12 -21.86 -43.42
N PRO A 913 8.12 -23.20 -43.45
CA PRO A 913 9.22 -24.00 -44.01
C PRO A 913 9.56 -23.73 -45.47
N ASP A 914 8.58 -23.30 -46.26
CA ASP A 914 8.73 -22.93 -47.68
C ASP A 914 9.31 -21.52 -47.87
N GLY A 915 9.48 -20.76 -46.78
CA GLY A 915 9.93 -19.38 -46.78
C GLY A 915 8.80 -18.34 -46.81
N SER A 916 7.53 -18.76 -46.90
CA SER A 916 6.37 -17.87 -46.86
C SER A 916 6.26 -17.21 -45.48
N GLU A 917 5.94 -15.92 -45.45
CA GLU A 917 5.74 -15.16 -44.21
C GLU A 917 4.26 -14.85 -44.02
N CYS A 918 3.70 -15.29 -42.89
CA CYS A 918 2.34 -14.97 -42.45
C CYS A 918 2.38 -13.89 -41.37
N PHE A 919 1.77 -12.73 -41.63
CA PHE A 919 1.70 -11.56 -40.75
C PHE A 919 0.46 -10.71 -41.10
N TYR A 920 0.23 -9.59 -40.41
CA TYR A 920 -0.98 -8.77 -40.61
C TYR A 920 -1.23 -8.35 -42.07
N GLY A 921 -0.17 -8.09 -42.85
CA GLY A 921 -0.23 -7.71 -44.26
C GLY A 921 -0.37 -8.89 -45.23
N HIS A 922 -0.17 -10.13 -44.75
CA HIS A 922 -0.32 -11.38 -45.52
C HIS A 922 -0.91 -12.47 -44.60
N ARG A 923 -2.19 -12.31 -44.27
CA ARG A 923 -2.86 -13.06 -43.18
C ARG A 923 -3.17 -14.52 -43.49
N VAL A 924 -3.08 -14.94 -44.75
CA VAL A 924 -3.40 -16.31 -45.18
C VAL A 924 -2.30 -16.78 -46.12
N THR A 925 -1.69 -17.91 -45.79
CA THR A 925 -0.74 -18.65 -46.64
C THR A 925 -1.36 -19.99 -47.04
N ASP A 926 -0.65 -20.78 -47.83
CA ASP A 926 -1.07 -22.15 -48.15
C ASP A 926 -1.06 -23.08 -46.92
N THR A 927 -0.30 -22.74 -45.87
CA THR A 927 -0.13 -23.54 -44.65
C THR A 927 -1.06 -23.12 -43.52
N GLY A 928 -1.22 -21.81 -43.30
CA GLY A 928 -1.85 -21.28 -42.11
C GLY A 928 -2.40 -19.87 -42.27
N SER A 929 -2.98 -19.36 -41.18
CA SER A 929 -3.59 -18.03 -41.19
C SER A 929 -3.55 -17.35 -39.82
N ILE A 930 -3.48 -16.02 -39.82
CA ILE A 930 -3.67 -15.17 -38.65
C ILE A 930 -5.14 -14.79 -38.53
N THR A 931 -5.71 -14.95 -37.33
CA THR A 931 -7.15 -14.85 -37.13
C THR A 931 -7.68 -13.42 -37.04
N GLN A 932 -7.02 -12.55 -36.26
CA GLN A 932 -7.32 -11.11 -36.17
C GLN A 932 -6.04 -10.31 -35.97
N ASP A 933 -6.07 -9.07 -36.44
CA ASP A 933 -5.01 -8.07 -36.36
C ASP A 933 -5.46 -7.00 -35.35
N VAL A 934 -4.62 -6.73 -34.35
CA VAL A 934 -4.91 -5.81 -33.25
C VAL A 934 -3.88 -4.69 -33.28
N THR A 935 -4.17 -3.63 -34.02
CA THR A 935 -3.28 -2.47 -34.20
C THR A 935 -3.23 -1.53 -32.99
N GLN A 936 -4.14 -1.67 -32.02
CA GLN A 936 -4.18 -0.88 -30.79
C GLN A 936 -4.62 -1.75 -29.61
N GLY A 937 -3.83 -1.83 -28.53
CA GLY A 937 -4.22 -2.49 -27.28
C GLY A 937 -3.14 -3.40 -26.67
N TYR A 938 -3.59 -4.49 -26.04
CA TYR A 938 -2.76 -5.50 -25.34
C TYR A 938 -2.45 -6.75 -26.18
N GLY A 939 -2.96 -6.78 -27.42
CA GLY A 939 -3.14 -8.03 -28.13
C GLY A 939 -4.18 -8.89 -27.41
N PRO A 940 -4.60 -9.99 -28.01
CA PRO A 940 -3.64 -10.97 -28.52
C PRO A 940 -3.79 -11.28 -30.01
N GLU A 941 -2.72 -11.82 -30.60
CA GLU A 941 -2.72 -12.34 -31.96
C GLU A 941 -2.53 -13.86 -31.99
N MET A 942 -3.16 -14.52 -32.95
CA MET A 942 -3.12 -15.97 -33.08
C MET A 942 -2.93 -16.40 -34.54
N TYR A 943 -1.98 -17.30 -34.76
CA TYR A 943 -1.75 -18.03 -36.02
C TYR A 943 -2.17 -19.49 -35.85
N VAL A 944 -2.86 -20.03 -36.86
CA VAL A 944 -3.33 -21.42 -36.90
C VAL A 944 -2.93 -22.07 -38.22
N ALA A 945 -2.20 -23.17 -38.14
CA ALA A 945 -1.88 -24.05 -39.26
C ALA A 945 -2.52 -25.44 -39.05
N PRO A 946 -3.66 -25.72 -39.70
CA PRO A 946 -4.37 -26.99 -39.55
C PRO A 946 -3.54 -28.21 -40.01
N ARG A 947 -2.77 -28.05 -41.10
CA ARG A 947 -1.92 -29.08 -41.71
C ARG A 947 -0.54 -28.48 -41.96
N ALA A 948 0.34 -28.57 -40.97
CA ALA A 948 1.62 -27.88 -40.98
C ALA A 948 2.71 -28.79 -41.58
N PRO A 949 3.33 -28.44 -42.73
CA PRO A 949 4.47 -29.17 -43.29
C PRO A 949 5.62 -29.36 -42.30
N THR A 950 6.40 -30.42 -42.52
CA THR A 950 7.65 -30.64 -41.77
C THR A 950 8.69 -29.58 -42.13
N GLY A 951 9.42 -29.08 -41.14
CA GLY A 951 10.44 -28.07 -41.35
C GLY A 951 10.55 -27.10 -40.19
N SER A 952 11.28 -26.00 -40.41
CA SER A 952 11.53 -24.97 -39.42
C SER A 952 10.52 -23.83 -39.57
N TYR A 953 9.77 -23.54 -38.52
CA TYR A 953 8.94 -22.33 -38.43
C TYR A 953 9.66 -21.31 -37.54
N GLN A 954 9.77 -20.07 -38.00
CA GLN A 954 10.36 -18.98 -37.22
C GLN A 954 9.25 -18.03 -36.77
N VAL A 955 8.99 -18.02 -35.47
CA VAL A 955 8.01 -17.14 -34.84
C VAL A 955 8.72 -15.88 -34.35
N ARG A 956 8.26 -14.71 -34.79
CA ARG A 956 8.86 -13.42 -34.49
C ARG A 956 7.79 -12.40 -34.09
N ALA A 957 8.18 -11.35 -33.36
CA ALA A 957 7.32 -10.23 -32.97
C ALA A 957 7.91 -8.90 -33.45
N ARG A 958 7.15 -8.16 -34.26
CA ARG A 958 7.58 -6.86 -34.78
C ARG A 958 7.10 -5.76 -33.88
N TYR A 959 8.02 -4.90 -33.46
CA TYR A 959 7.76 -3.88 -32.46
C TYR A 959 7.81 -2.49 -33.09
N TYR A 960 6.65 -1.85 -33.22
CA TYR A 960 6.56 -0.47 -33.73
C TYR A 960 6.49 0.47 -32.52
N ALA A 961 7.65 0.75 -31.94
CA ALA A 961 7.76 1.58 -30.75
C ALA A 961 7.44 3.05 -31.10
N ASP A 962 6.22 3.53 -30.82
CA ASP A 962 5.85 4.93 -31.12
C ASP A 962 5.42 5.76 -29.90
N ASP A 963 5.43 5.19 -28.68
CA ASP A 963 5.03 5.93 -27.48
C ASP A 963 6.22 6.20 -26.54
N GLN A 964 6.81 7.40 -26.68
CA GLN A 964 7.88 7.91 -25.81
C GLN A 964 7.40 8.27 -24.39
N ASN A 965 6.09 8.19 -24.11
CA ASN A 965 5.49 8.59 -22.84
C ASN A 965 5.23 7.43 -21.85
N ARG A 966 5.76 6.21 -22.08
CA ARG A 966 5.46 5.01 -21.28
C ARG A 966 6.58 4.59 -20.34
N THR A 967 6.38 4.90 -19.06
CA THR A 967 7.45 5.18 -18.10
C THR A 967 7.72 4.11 -17.04
N SER A 968 7.00 2.99 -17.01
CA SER A 968 7.13 2.06 -15.87
C SER A 968 7.59 0.64 -16.18
N THR A 969 7.46 0.14 -17.41
CA THR A 969 7.88 -1.23 -17.77
C THR A 969 8.26 -1.38 -19.24
N ARG A 970 9.17 -2.33 -19.54
CA ARG A 970 9.44 -2.76 -20.93
C ARG A 970 8.31 -3.67 -21.44
N THR A 971 7.99 -3.57 -22.72
CA THR A 971 7.08 -4.50 -23.39
C THR A 971 7.69 -5.90 -23.40
N LYS A 972 6.97 -6.87 -22.82
CA LYS A 972 7.30 -8.30 -22.85
C LYS A 972 6.21 -9.03 -23.61
N VAL A 973 6.62 -9.86 -24.56
CA VAL A 973 5.73 -10.73 -25.32
C VAL A 973 5.75 -12.12 -24.72
N HIS A 974 4.60 -12.62 -24.30
CA HIS A 974 4.37 -14.02 -23.95
C HIS A 974 3.83 -14.77 -25.16
N ALA A 975 4.67 -15.64 -25.71
CA ALA A 975 4.35 -16.51 -26.83
C ALA A 975 4.01 -17.91 -26.33
N VAL A 976 2.88 -18.45 -26.78
CA VAL A 976 2.43 -19.82 -26.52
C VAL A 976 2.31 -20.55 -27.85
N ILE A 977 3.06 -21.63 -28.00
CA ILE A 977 3.05 -22.49 -29.19
C ILE A 977 2.45 -23.84 -28.79
N ILE A 978 1.44 -24.28 -29.52
CA ILE A 978 0.82 -25.60 -29.33
C ILE A 978 1.04 -26.42 -30.60
N GLU A 979 1.76 -27.53 -30.47
CA GLU A 979 1.86 -28.56 -31.51
C GLU A 979 0.74 -29.59 -31.32
N ASP A 980 0.19 -30.10 -32.43
CA ASP A 980 -0.80 -31.18 -32.46
C ASP A 980 -2.04 -30.88 -31.58
N TYR A 981 -2.52 -29.64 -31.61
CA TYR A 981 -3.66 -29.14 -30.87
C TYR A 981 -4.92 -30.00 -31.09
N GLY A 982 -5.62 -30.32 -30.00
CA GLY A 982 -6.83 -31.14 -30.04
C GLY A 982 -6.56 -32.65 -30.14
N THR A 983 -5.31 -33.10 -30.02
CA THR A 983 -4.95 -34.52 -30.03
C THR A 983 -4.29 -34.96 -28.71
N PRO A 984 -4.23 -36.28 -28.41
CA PRO A 984 -3.47 -36.77 -27.26
C PRO A 984 -1.96 -36.48 -27.33
N ALA A 985 -1.42 -36.15 -28.50
CA ALA A 985 -0.01 -35.81 -28.72
C ALA A 985 0.30 -34.31 -28.53
N GLN A 986 -0.71 -33.51 -28.13
CA GLN A 986 -0.61 -32.07 -27.97
C GLN A 986 0.58 -31.69 -27.07
N ARG A 987 1.39 -30.74 -27.53
CA ARG A 987 2.54 -30.22 -26.78
C ARG A 987 2.52 -28.72 -26.74
N ARG A 988 2.62 -28.14 -25.54
CA ARG A 988 2.62 -26.69 -25.32
C ARG A 988 4.00 -26.20 -24.92
N THR A 989 4.47 -25.16 -25.60
CA THR A 989 5.72 -24.46 -25.31
C THR A 989 5.41 -23.00 -25.05
N GLU A 990 6.00 -22.42 -24.01
CA GLU A 990 5.84 -21.00 -23.69
C GLU A 990 7.18 -20.29 -23.68
N ARG A 991 7.21 -19.06 -24.17
CA ARG A 991 8.38 -18.17 -24.10
C ARG A 991 7.96 -16.75 -23.77
N ILE A 992 8.82 -16.07 -23.03
CA ILE A 992 8.71 -14.63 -22.79
C ILE A 992 9.94 -13.97 -23.35
N VAL A 993 9.73 -12.93 -24.15
CA VAL A 993 10.80 -12.11 -24.74
C VAL A 993 10.52 -10.65 -24.42
N THR A 994 11.49 -9.99 -23.79
CA THR A 994 11.47 -8.54 -23.61
C THR A 994 11.86 -7.88 -24.94
N LEU A 995 11.05 -6.94 -25.41
CA LEU A 995 11.30 -6.22 -26.66
C LEU A 995 12.28 -5.06 -26.42
N GLU A 996 13.24 -4.90 -27.33
CA GLU A 996 14.28 -3.88 -27.34
C GLU A 996 13.82 -2.68 -28.17
N ARG A 997 13.98 -1.46 -27.65
CA ARG A 997 13.73 -0.23 -28.43
C ARG A 997 14.77 -0.11 -29.55
N GLY A 998 14.36 0.37 -30.72
CA GLY A 998 15.23 0.54 -31.90
C GLY A 998 15.56 -0.75 -32.65
N LYS A 999 14.93 -1.87 -32.29
CA LYS A 999 15.00 -3.12 -33.02
C LYS A 999 13.61 -3.49 -33.52
N ASP A 1000 13.44 -3.54 -34.83
CA ASP A 1000 12.12 -3.81 -35.41
C ASP A 1000 11.70 -5.26 -35.13
N MET A 1001 12.62 -6.22 -35.27
CA MET A 1001 12.31 -7.66 -35.23
C MET A 1001 12.90 -8.42 -34.05
N HIS A 1002 12.05 -9.13 -33.31
CA HIS A 1002 12.42 -9.99 -32.19
C HIS A 1002 12.09 -11.45 -32.47
N GLY A 1003 13.07 -12.34 -32.36
CA GLY A 1003 12.84 -13.78 -32.42
C GLY A 1003 12.18 -14.29 -31.15
N LEU A 1004 11.04 -14.97 -31.28
CA LEU A 1004 10.32 -15.56 -30.15
C LEU A 1004 10.70 -17.04 -29.98
N VAL A 1005 10.48 -17.84 -31.02
CA VAL A 1005 10.73 -19.30 -31.02
C VAL A 1005 11.05 -19.76 -32.43
N THR A 1006 11.98 -20.69 -32.57
CA THR A 1006 12.15 -21.51 -33.77
C THR A 1006 11.63 -22.92 -33.49
N LEU A 1007 10.58 -23.33 -34.19
CA LEU A 1007 9.95 -24.65 -34.06
C LEU A 1007 10.44 -25.56 -35.20
N ALA A 1008 11.11 -26.67 -34.87
CA ALA A 1008 11.47 -27.70 -35.83
C ALA A 1008 10.44 -28.84 -35.83
N ARG A 1009 9.46 -28.79 -36.73
CA ARG A 1009 8.43 -29.83 -36.87
C ARG A 1009 9.00 -31.00 -37.67
N LYS A 1010 9.00 -32.18 -37.05
CA LYS A 1010 9.40 -33.45 -37.68
C LYS A 1010 8.17 -34.30 -37.99
N GLU A 1011 8.26 -35.12 -39.03
CA GLU A 1011 7.24 -36.12 -39.34
C GLU A 1011 7.12 -37.11 -38.18
N ARG A 1012 5.98 -37.12 -37.49
CA ARG A 1012 5.71 -38.11 -36.44
C ARG A 1012 4.97 -39.27 -37.09
N LYS A 1013 5.56 -40.47 -37.07
CA LYS A 1013 4.86 -41.70 -37.47
C LYS A 1013 3.57 -41.80 -36.66
N ALA A 1014 2.43 -41.89 -37.33
CA ALA A 1014 1.15 -42.13 -36.70
C ALA A 1014 1.28 -43.33 -35.75
N ALA A 1015 1.07 -43.12 -34.45
CA ALA A 1015 0.94 -44.23 -33.53
C ALA A 1015 -0.32 -44.99 -33.95
N VAL A 1016 -0.12 -46.18 -34.51
CA VAL A 1016 -1.20 -47.11 -34.83
C VAL A 1016 -1.94 -47.37 -33.53
N ALA A 1017 -3.19 -46.92 -33.45
CA ALA A 1017 -4.08 -47.23 -32.34
C ALA A 1017 -4.19 -48.77 -32.23
N ARG A 1018 -3.87 -49.30 -31.05
CA ARG A 1018 -4.28 -50.63 -30.61
C ARG A 1018 -5.29 -50.48 -29.50
#